data_AF-A0A9N9DHV0-F1
#
_entry.id   AF-A0A9N9DHV0-F1
#
_cell.length_a   1.000
_cell.length_b   1.000
_cell.length_c   1.000
_cell.angle_alpha   90.00
_cell.angle_beta   90.00
_cell.angle_gamma   90.00
#
_symmetry.space_group_name_H-M   'P 1'
#
loop_
_entity.id
_entity.type
_entity.pdbx_description
1 polymer ?
#
loop_
_entity_poly.entity_id
_entity_poly.type
_entity_poly.pdbx_seq_one_letter_code
_entity_poly.pdbx_strand_id
1 'polypeptide(L)'
;NSNYGLIACAASSRMLEMGNMFLTTSKDWDDYVQNAEKVYLTKRDAVEKSLQQLADDAVELGKKDPEFIKTDPWLSQLDWSLPSSRSKKLPGYPNWYRDNYCNKKCKLKITPKSRIAPLLLRLKWQDFPLYYSRNYGWTYRVPRDADYQTTAKECKFSRDDLSETEINNEDVENIHKNANEKKKGSPKKKSNTKSKLLKDDFELFANDQSGKYYRVPHKDGLEAKCLLPLAKHYIALFEKGVLTSEHKVAKDALTMNANCSYWISSRERIRKQMVIYEDHPNIMKNMGFESDNEKKVGMILPQTVTMGTITRRAVENTWMTASNAKKDRIGSELKAIIQAPKGYKIIGADVDSEELWIASLIGDSQFGFHGSTAMGWMTLQGNKAAGTDQHSRTANILKISRSDAKVFNYGRIYGAGLKFAIQLLKQFNETMGDSQAKERANDLYNHTKGKKFYARGKIKSPYELFWYGGSESYMFNRLEEIATDENPQTPALRCGITEALKGNIVHNHYMTSRVNWVVQSSGVDYLHLLLVSMQYLMEKYKIEGRFMLSVHDEVRFLVKETDSYRAALALQISNFWTRAMFSYMLGINDLPMSVAFFSAVDIDHVLRKEADSSCRTISYDTEIEDGESLTIHELLKHKSSLIPPDENDRNNGDDYSEFHNDKVNYNENELLLLNPCKAAKDKEYLTIQGLSSEEEVENLISKNHPRISRFKLKNGRQFNLRTL
;
A
#
# COMPACT_ATOMS: atom_id res chain seq x y z
N ASN A 1 -24.20 -31.34 7.22
CA ASN A 1 -24.86 -30.08 7.61
C ASN A 1 -24.36 -29.48 8.93
N SER A 2 -23.82 -30.26 9.88
CA SER A 2 -23.18 -29.73 11.11
C SER A 2 -21.84 -29.00 10.86
N ASN A 3 -21.02 -29.47 9.91
CA ASN A 3 -19.68 -28.92 9.67
C ASN A 3 -19.69 -27.48 9.10
N TYR A 4 -20.74 -27.08 8.37
CA TYR A 4 -20.91 -25.70 7.89
C TYR A 4 -21.28 -24.73 9.03
N GLY A 5 -21.90 -25.23 10.11
CA GLY A 5 -22.37 -24.41 11.23
C GLY A 5 -21.24 -23.77 12.01
N LEU A 6 -20.16 -24.51 12.32
CA LEU A 6 -19.06 -24.00 13.14
C LEU A 6 -18.08 -23.09 12.39
N ILE A 7 -17.82 -23.36 11.11
CA ILE A 7 -17.06 -22.45 10.23
C ILE A 7 -17.81 -21.14 10.04
N ALA A 8 -19.11 -21.23 9.79
CA ALA A 8 -19.99 -20.07 9.78
C ALA A 8 -19.98 -19.38 11.15
N CYS A 9 -19.98 -20.10 12.28
CA CYS A 9 -19.89 -19.47 13.61
C CYS A 9 -18.56 -18.76 13.86
N ALA A 10 -17.40 -19.36 13.52
CA ALA A 10 -16.10 -18.72 13.72
C ALA A 10 -15.96 -17.48 12.83
N ALA A 11 -16.23 -17.58 11.52
CA ALA A 11 -16.16 -16.44 10.61
C ALA A 11 -17.24 -15.38 10.92
N SER A 12 -18.49 -15.79 11.18
CA SER A 12 -19.60 -14.85 11.43
C SER A 12 -19.53 -14.20 12.82
N SER A 13 -19.10 -14.91 13.87
CA SER A 13 -18.91 -14.31 15.20
C SER A 13 -17.86 -13.21 15.16
N ARG A 14 -16.76 -13.41 14.41
CA ARG A 14 -15.73 -12.39 14.28
C ARG A 14 -16.10 -11.24 13.37
N MET A 15 -16.91 -11.49 12.34
CA MET A 15 -17.51 -10.38 11.59
C MET A 15 -18.35 -9.46 12.48
N LEU A 16 -18.98 -9.98 13.54
CA LEU A 16 -19.70 -9.13 14.51
C LEU A 16 -18.73 -8.30 15.35
N GLU A 17 -17.64 -8.89 15.84
CA GLU A 17 -16.62 -8.15 16.59
C GLU A 17 -15.90 -7.09 15.74
N MET A 18 -15.56 -7.41 14.49
CA MET A 18 -14.98 -6.47 13.54
C MET A 18 -15.95 -5.35 13.16
N GLY A 19 -17.25 -5.57 13.25
CA GLY A 19 -18.27 -4.54 13.08
C GLY A 19 -18.43 -3.65 14.31
N ASN A 20 -17.96 -4.11 15.47
CA ASN A 20 -18.04 -3.44 16.77
C ASN A 20 -16.70 -2.83 17.21
N MET A 21 -15.82 -2.52 16.25
CA MET A 21 -14.58 -1.79 16.47
C MET A 21 -14.86 -0.43 17.13
N PHE A 22 -13.95 -0.02 18.00
CA PHE A 22 -14.04 1.26 18.69
C PHE A 22 -12.63 1.75 19.01
N LEU A 23 -12.51 3.07 19.13
CA LEU A 23 -11.27 3.73 19.51
C LEU A 23 -11.55 4.72 20.62
N THR A 24 -10.61 4.84 21.53
CA THR A 24 -10.66 5.80 22.64
C THR A 24 -9.73 6.97 22.35
N THR A 25 -10.16 8.16 22.68
CA THR A 25 -9.40 9.40 22.51
C THR A 25 -9.77 10.37 23.63
N SER A 26 -9.34 11.62 23.53
CA SER A 26 -9.66 12.71 24.44
C SER A 26 -9.97 13.98 23.65
N LYS A 27 -10.19 15.11 24.34
CA LYS A 27 -10.30 16.42 23.67
C LYS A 27 -9.03 16.83 22.92
N ASP A 28 -7.91 16.14 23.13
CA ASP A 28 -6.69 16.27 22.31
C ASP A 28 -6.97 16.01 20.81
N TRP A 29 -8.05 15.27 20.48
CA TRP A 29 -8.49 15.09 19.09
C TRP A 29 -8.84 16.40 18.39
N ASP A 30 -9.61 17.27 19.05
CA ASP A 30 -10.04 18.54 18.46
C ASP A 30 -8.84 19.48 18.29
N ASP A 31 -7.95 19.51 19.29
CA ASP A 31 -6.71 20.27 19.24
C ASP A 31 -5.80 19.76 18.13
N TYR A 32 -5.66 18.45 17.96
CA TYR A 32 -4.92 17.84 16.86
C TYR A 32 -5.47 18.28 15.49
N VAL A 33 -6.79 18.18 15.27
CA VAL A 33 -7.41 18.54 13.98
C VAL A 33 -7.22 20.04 13.69
N GLN A 34 -7.35 20.89 14.71
CA GLN A 34 -7.16 22.33 14.57
C GLN A 34 -5.69 22.69 14.33
N ASN A 35 -4.77 22.12 15.10
CA ASN A 35 -3.33 22.37 14.99
C ASN A 35 -2.78 21.90 13.65
N ALA A 36 -3.12 20.68 13.20
CA ALA A 36 -2.71 20.16 11.91
C ALA A 36 -3.20 21.05 10.75
N GLU A 37 -4.44 21.57 10.80
CA GLU A 37 -4.92 22.52 9.80
C GLU A 37 -4.21 23.86 9.89
N LYS A 38 -4.00 24.39 11.08
CA LYS A 38 -3.32 25.67 11.30
C LYS A 38 -1.90 25.61 10.74
N VAL A 39 -1.15 24.55 11.03
CA VAL A 39 0.21 24.33 10.51
C VAL A 39 0.20 24.22 8.98
N TYR A 40 -0.76 23.45 8.42
CA TYR A 40 -0.93 23.34 6.98
C TYR A 40 -1.20 24.70 6.31
N LEU A 41 -2.16 25.47 6.83
CA LEU A 41 -2.51 26.79 6.30
C LEU A 41 -1.33 27.76 6.41
N THR A 42 -0.62 27.76 7.54
CA THR A 42 0.55 28.62 7.76
C THR A 42 1.65 28.32 6.75
N LYS A 43 2.01 27.04 6.54
CA LYS A 43 3.03 26.64 5.56
C LYS A 43 2.60 26.95 4.13
N ARG A 44 1.33 26.72 3.79
CA ARG A 44 0.78 27.06 2.47
C ARG A 44 0.86 28.56 2.23
N ASP A 45 0.37 29.36 3.16
CA ASP A 45 0.26 30.81 3.00
C ASP A 45 1.64 31.47 2.93
N ALA A 46 2.65 30.93 3.63
CA ALA A 46 4.04 31.36 3.52
C ALA A 46 4.59 31.15 2.09
N VAL A 47 4.42 29.95 1.51
CA VAL A 47 4.86 29.66 0.13
C VAL A 47 4.09 30.52 -0.88
N GLU A 48 2.78 30.67 -0.72
CA GLU A 48 1.98 31.54 -1.59
C GLU A 48 2.42 33.00 -1.51
N LYS A 49 2.80 33.50 -0.32
CA LYS A 49 3.31 34.86 -0.14
C LYS A 49 4.64 35.06 -0.84
N SER A 50 5.55 34.08 -0.73
CA SER A 50 6.84 34.13 -1.45
C SER A 50 6.66 34.08 -2.96
N LEU A 51 5.73 33.24 -3.46
CA LEU A 51 5.39 33.19 -4.90
C LEU A 51 4.75 34.49 -5.38
N GLN A 52 3.93 35.12 -4.55
CA GLN A 52 3.36 36.43 -4.85
C GLN A 52 4.45 37.50 -4.94
N GLN A 53 5.41 37.52 -4.00
CA GLN A 53 6.54 38.45 -4.05
C GLN A 53 7.35 38.27 -5.35
N LEU A 54 7.65 37.03 -5.73
CA LEU A 54 8.35 36.76 -7.00
C LEU A 54 7.57 37.23 -8.23
N ALA A 55 6.23 37.12 -8.19
CA ALA A 55 5.39 37.63 -9.27
C ALA A 55 5.38 39.17 -9.32
N ASP A 56 5.35 39.82 -8.16
CA ASP A 56 5.40 41.28 -8.04
C ASP A 56 6.75 41.82 -8.53
N ASP A 57 7.86 41.20 -8.10
CA ASP A 57 9.23 41.51 -8.53
C ASP A 57 9.40 41.31 -10.04
N ALA A 58 8.84 40.23 -10.60
CA ALA A 58 8.87 39.98 -12.04
C ALA A 58 8.14 41.07 -12.83
N VAL A 59 6.97 41.53 -12.36
CA VAL A 59 6.23 42.62 -13.01
C VAL A 59 7.00 43.94 -12.89
N GLU A 60 7.63 44.22 -11.76
CA GLU A 60 8.44 45.43 -11.58
C GLU A 60 9.66 45.43 -12.51
N LEU A 61 10.38 44.30 -12.60
CA LEU A 61 11.49 44.12 -13.51
C LEU A 61 11.05 44.33 -14.96
N GLY A 62 9.90 43.75 -15.34
CA GLY A 62 9.38 43.90 -16.68
C GLY A 62 8.91 45.31 -17.05
N LYS A 63 8.54 46.14 -16.05
CA LYS A 63 8.25 47.57 -16.26
C LYS A 63 9.52 48.39 -16.45
N LYS A 64 10.62 48.01 -15.79
CA LYS A 64 11.91 48.71 -15.86
C LYS A 64 12.68 48.36 -17.13
N ASP A 65 12.70 47.09 -17.52
CA ASP A 65 13.45 46.59 -18.67
C ASP A 65 12.61 45.63 -19.53
N PRO A 66 11.84 46.16 -20.50
CA PRO A 66 11.04 45.34 -21.41
C PRO A 66 11.86 44.45 -22.37
N GLU A 67 13.11 44.81 -22.66
CA GLU A 67 13.97 44.01 -23.55
C GLU A 67 14.51 42.77 -22.83
N PHE A 68 14.87 42.90 -21.54
CA PHE A 68 15.27 41.76 -20.71
C PHE A 68 14.22 40.63 -20.71
N ILE A 69 12.92 40.98 -20.63
CA ILE A 69 11.82 40.00 -20.64
C ILE A 69 11.86 39.11 -21.89
N LYS A 70 12.20 39.68 -23.06
CA LYS A 70 12.24 38.94 -24.32
C LYS A 70 13.41 37.94 -24.33
N THR A 71 14.50 38.28 -23.65
CA THR A 71 15.70 37.44 -23.57
C THR A 71 15.65 36.41 -22.44
N ASP A 72 14.84 36.62 -21.40
CA ASP A 72 14.74 35.71 -20.25
C ASP A 72 14.01 34.40 -20.63
N PRO A 73 14.64 33.22 -20.43
CA PRO A 73 14.06 31.93 -20.78
C PRO A 73 12.70 31.61 -20.14
N TRP A 74 12.41 32.14 -18.95
CA TRP A 74 11.20 31.81 -18.19
C TRP A 74 10.12 32.88 -18.35
N LEU A 75 10.48 34.16 -18.20
CA LEU A 75 9.53 35.27 -18.24
C LEU A 75 9.01 35.52 -19.67
N SER A 76 9.80 35.26 -20.71
CA SER A 76 9.37 35.42 -22.12
C SER A 76 8.14 34.59 -22.50
N GLN A 77 7.92 33.47 -21.79
CA GLN A 77 6.79 32.53 -21.99
C GLN A 77 5.45 33.09 -21.48
N LEU A 78 5.47 34.06 -20.57
CA LEU A 78 4.26 34.66 -19.98
C LEU A 78 3.58 35.64 -20.95
N ASP A 79 2.26 35.81 -20.81
CA ASP A 79 1.50 36.79 -21.59
C ASP A 79 1.59 38.22 -21.01
N TRP A 80 2.61 38.95 -21.46
CA TRP A 80 2.88 40.34 -21.07
C TRP A 80 1.97 41.38 -21.74
N SER A 81 0.99 40.97 -22.55
CA SER A 81 0.07 41.92 -23.19
C SER A 81 -0.76 42.70 -22.16
N LEU A 82 -0.96 44.00 -22.42
CA LEU A 82 -1.78 44.87 -21.60
C LEU A 82 -3.24 44.79 -22.03
N PRO A 83 -4.20 44.83 -21.09
CA PRO A 83 -5.61 44.85 -21.44
C PRO A 83 -6.04 46.11 -22.17
N SER A 84 -7.16 46.00 -22.89
CA SER A 84 -7.87 47.16 -23.46
C SER A 84 -8.14 48.23 -22.40
N SER A 85 -8.02 49.50 -22.80
CA SER A 85 -8.23 50.69 -21.97
C SER A 85 -9.60 50.75 -21.25
N ARG A 86 -10.57 49.94 -21.66
CA ARG A 86 -11.90 49.81 -21.03
C ARG A 86 -11.92 48.93 -19.78
N SER A 87 -10.84 48.20 -19.49
CA SER A 87 -10.80 47.23 -18.40
C SER A 87 -10.50 47.88 -17.04
N LYS A 88 -11.45 47.80 -16.10
CA LYS A 88 -11.31 48.34 -14.73
C LYS A 88 -10.45 47.49 -13.77
N LYS A 89 -10.21 46.21 -14.07
CA LYS A 89 -9.43 45.31 -13.20
C LYS A 89 -7.93 45.53 -13.41
N LEU A 90 -7.22 46.05 -12.39
CA LEU A 90 -5.76 46.26 -12.37
C LEU A 90 -5.21 46.89 -13.67
N PRO A 91 -5.46 48.19 -13.92
CA PRO A 91 -4.91 48.89 -15.08
C PRO A 91 -3.37 48.96 -15.01
N GLY A 92 -2.70 48.74 -16.14
CA GLY A 92 -1.23 48.78 -16.23
C GLY A 92 -0.50 47.51 -15.77
N TYR A 93 -1.22 46.41 -15.54
CA TYR A 93 -0.65 45.08 -15.27
C TYR A 93 -0.82 44.13 -16.46
N PRO A 94 0.12 43.20 -16.68
CA PRO A 94 0.04 42.22 -17.77
C PRO A 94 -1.09 41.21 -17.55
N ASN A 95 -1.62 40.64 -18.63
CA ASN A 95 -2.75 39.71 -18.59
C ASN A 95 -2.50 38.48 -17.72
N TRP A 96 -1.29 37.89 -17.77
CA TRP A 96 -0.94 36.74 -16.92
C TRP A 96 -1.11 37.05 -15.42
N TYR A 97 -0.73 38.26 -14.98
CA TYR A 97 -0.83 38.68 -13.57
C TYR A 97 -2.29 38.93 -13.19
N ARG A 98 -3.04 39.60 -14.07
CA ARG A 98 -4.44 39.95 -13.86
C ARG A 98 -5.34 38.72 -13.78
N ASP A 99 -5.06 37.69 -14.56
CA ASP A 99 -5.82 36.45 -14.57
C ASP A 99 -5.67 35.68 -13.25
N ASN A 100 -4.50 35.77 -12.62
CA ASN A 100 -4.22 35.14 -11.32
C ASN A 100 -4.65 36.01 -10.13
N TYR A 101 -5.12 37.24 -10.34
CA TYR A 101 -5.51 38.14 -9.25
C TYR A 101 -6.97 37.97 -8.80
N CYS A 102 -7.21 37.83 -7.50
CA CYS A 102 -8.53 37.68 -6.91
C CYS A 102 -9.00 38.96 -6.19
N ASN A 103 -9.89 39.72 -6.84
CA ASN A 103 -10.44 40.96 -6.28
C ASN A 103 -11.10 40.80 -4.91
N LYS A 104 -11.80 39.68 -4.65
CA LYS A 104 -12.50 39.45 -3.37
C LYS A 104 -11.56 39.31 -2.15
N LYS A 105 -10.33 38.84 -2.38
CA LYS A 105 -9.34 38.60 -1.32
C LYS A 105 -8.18 39.60 -1.39
N CYS A 106 -8.22 40.53 -2.35
CA CYS A 106 -7.12 41.44 -2.70
C CYS A 106 -5.74 40.76 -2.77
N LYS A 107 -5.69 39.49 -3.22
CA LYS A 107 -4.48 38.65 -3.23
C LYS A 107 -4.32 37.93 -4.56
N LEU A 108 -3.07 37.72 -4.98
CA LEU A 108 -2.72 36.89 -6.11
C LEU A 108 -2.89 35.40 -5.73
N LYS A 109 -3.59 34.63 -6.56
CA LYS A 109 -3.85 33.19 -6.35
C LYS A 109 -2.79 32.34 -7.04
N ILE A 110 -1.52 32.52 -6.68
CA ILE A 110 -0.44 31.64 -7.16
C ILE A 110 -0.18 30.57 -6.12
N THR A 111 -0.31 29.32 -6.55
CA THR A 111 0.02 28.15 -5.74
C THR A 111 1.16 27.38 -6.42
N PRO A 112 1.84 26.46 -5.71
CA PRO A 112 2.80 25.56 -6.34
C PRO A 112 2.21 24.70 -7.49
N LYS A 113 0.87 24.57 -7.55
CA LYS A 113 0.16 23.87 -8.63
C LYS A 113 -0.15 24.76 -9.83
N SER A 114 -0.01 26.08 -9.70
CA SER A 114 -0.26 27.03 -10.79
C SER A 114 0.79 26.86 -11.88
N ARG A 115 0.37 26.89 -13.15
CA ARG A 115 1.25 26.71 -14.31
C ARG A 115 2.38 27.75 -14.42
N ILE A 116 2.17 28.94 -13.84
CA ILE A 116 3.18 30.00 -13.80
C ILE A 116 4.23 29.80 -12.69
N ALA A 117 3.95 28.98 -11.67
CA ALA A 117 4.86 28.82 -10.53
C ALA A 117 6.23 28.26 -10.93
N PRO A 118 6.36 27.23 -11.80
CA PRO A 118 7.67 26.77 -12.28
C PRO A 118 8.49 27.82 -13.03
N LEU A 119 7.83 28.77 -13.71
CA LEU A 119 8.49 29.87 -14.42
C LEU A 119 8.99 30.93 -13.44
N LEU A 120 8.14 31.35 -12.49
CA LEU A 120 8.53 32.32 -11.45
C LEU A 120 9.63 31.80 -10.54
N LEU A 121 9.66 30.48 -10.31
CA LEU A 121 10.72 29.81 -9.56
C LEU A 121 11.98 29.58 -10.37
N ARG A 122 11.97 29.83 -11.70
CA ARG A 122 13.07 29.58 -12.62
C ARG A 122 13.64 28.16 -12.49
N LEU A 123 12.75 27.17 -12.61
CA LEU A 123 13.15 25.77 -12.53
C LEU A 123 14.03 25.36 -13.72
N LYS A 124 15.01 24.50 -13.44
CA LYS A 124 15.94 23.90 -14.40
C LYS A 124 15.95 22.38 -14.27
N TRP A 125 16.13 21.68 -15.39
CA TRP A 125 16.35 20.25 -15.44
C TRP A 125 17.76 19.98 -15.97
N GLN A 126 18.64 19.40 -15.15
CA GLN A 126 20.06 19.19 -15.45
C GLN A 126 20.71 20.49 -15.94
N ASP A 127 20.47 21.58 -15.20
CA ASP A 127 20.90 22.96 -15.49
C ASP A 127 20.30 23.61 -16.75
N PHE A 128 19.43 22.92 -17.48
CA PHE A 128 18.71 23.48 -18.63
C PHE A 128 17.35 24.09 -18.22
N PRO A 129 16.98 25.29 -18.72
CA PRO A 129 15.72 25.94 -18.37
C PRO A 129 14.49 25.16 -18.84
N LEU A 130 13.44 25.20 -18.00
CA LEU A 130 12.14 24.58 -18.31
C LEU A 130 11.25 25.46 -19.21
N TYR A 131 10.58 24.80 -20.15
CA TYR A 131 9.60 25.38 -21.06
C TYR A 131 8.31 24.57 -21.05
N TYR A 132 7.17 25.26 -21.06
CA TYR A 132 5.86 24.59 -21.10
C TYR A 132 5.33 24.50 -22.53
N SER A 133 5.01 23.29 -22.97
CA SER A 133 4.26 23.01 -24.19
C SER A 133 2.88 22.43 -23.86
N ARG A 134 1.83 22.89 -24.52
CA ARG A 134 0.48 22.28 -24.53
C ARG A 134 0.51 20.85 -25.06
N ASN A 135 1.33 20.58 -26.09
CA ASN A 135 1.42 19.26 -26.70
C ASN A 135 2.20 18.27 -25.83
N TYR A 136 3.31 18.70 -25.23
CA TYR A 136 4.24 17.79 -24.55
C TYR A 136 4.32 17.94 -23.02
N GLY A 137 3.66 18.95 -22.46
CA GLY A 137 3.79 19.30 -21.04
C GLY A 137 5.08 20.09 -20.78
N TRP A 138 5.65 19.95 -19.59
CA TRP A 138 6.94 20.55 -19.25
C TRP A 138 8.08 19.84 -19.98
N THR A 139 8.90 20.64 -20.65
CA THR A 139 10.08 20.27 -21.43
C THR A 139 11.29 21.05 -20.94
N TYR A 140 12.49 20.60 -21.26
CA TYR A 140 13.74 21.33 -21.02
C TYR A 140 14.48 21.55 -22.33
N ARG A 141 15.11 22.73 -22.46
CA ARG A 141 15.77 23.17 -23.71
C ARG A 141 17.28 23.01 -23.62
N VAL A 142 17.83 22.20 -24.50
CA VAL A 142 19.27 21.92 -24.60
C VAL A 142 19.83 22.62 -25.84
N PRO A 143 20.91 23.41 -25.75
CA PRO A 143 21.59 23.96 -26.92
C PRO A 143 22.06 22.86 -27.88
N ARG A 144 21.98 23.10 -29.20
CA ARG A 144 22.40 22.09 -30.19
C ARG A 144 23.89 21.72 -30.11
N ASP A 145 24.71 22.66 -29.65
CA ASP A 145 26.16 22.50 -29.53
C ASP A 145 26.60 21.85 -28.20
N ALA A 146 25.65 21.54 -27.31
CA ALA A 146 25.94 20.87 -26.05
C ALA A 146 26.11 19.35 -26.27
N ASP A 147 27.20 18.78 -25.78
CA ASP A 147 27.40 17.32 -25.72
C ASP A 147 26.51 16.73 -24.62
N TYR A 148 25.25 16.50 -24.97
CA TYR A 148 24.21 16.06 -24.05
C TYR A 148 23.55 14.76 -24.54
N GLN A 149 23.70 13.70 -23.76
CA GLN A 149 23.11 12.39 -24.04
C GLN A 149 21.89 12.16 -23.14
N THR A 150 20.75 11.84 -23.76
CA THR A 150 19.49 11.56 -23.05
C THR A 150 18.74 10.40 -23.68
N THR A 151 18.01 9.67 -22.85
CA THR A 151 17.09 8.61 -23.29
C THR A 151 15.73 9.17 -23.75
N ALA A 152 15.47 10.46 -23.52
CA ALA A 152 14.25 11.13 -23.92
C ALA A 152 14.22 11.40 -25.43
N LYS A 153 13.07 11.14 -26.07
CA LYS A 153 12.87 11.48 -27.48
C LYS A 153 12.75 13.00 -27.64
N GLU A 154 13.39 13.53 -28.69
CA GLU A 154 13.29 14.94 -29.07
C GLU A 154 11.83 15.30 -29.44
N CYS A 155 11.35 16.42 -28.90
CA CYS A 155 10.02 16.96 -29.18
C CYS A 155 10.02 17.64 -30.55
N LYS A 156 9.06 17.31 -31.42
CA LYS A 156 8.92 17.91 -32.74
C LYS A 156 7.70 18.82 -32.75
N PHE A 157 7.88 20.09 -33.09
CA PHE A 157 6.79 21.05 -33.15
C PHE A 157 6.40 21.26 -34.62
N SER A 158 5.37 20.53 -35.10
CA SER A 158 4.80 20.73 -36.44
C SER A 158 3.57 21.63 -36.39
N ARG A 159 3.31 22.36 -37.49
CA ARG A 159 2.11 23.20 -37.65
C ARG A 159 0.82 22.38 -37.79
N ASP A 160 0.96 21.10 -38.18
CA ASP A 160 -0.15 20.17 -38.43
C ASP A 160 -0.67 19.44 -37.17
N ASP A 161 0.05 19.51 -36.04
CA ASP A 161 -0.34 18.84 -34.79
C ASP A 161 -1.35 19.67 -33.95
N LEU A 162 -2.01 20.67 -34.55
CA LEU A 162 -2.92 21.61 -33.88
C LEU A 162 -4.40 21.20 -33.93
N SER A 163 -4.75 20.04 -34.49
CA SER A 163 -6.11 19.50 -34.39
C SER A 163 -6.19 18.44 -33.29
N GLU A 164 -7.09 18.67 -32.34
CA GLU A 164 -7.48 17.78 -31.23
C GLU A 164 -6.64 17.87 -29.95
N THR A 165 -6.91 18.89 -29.12
CA THR A 165 -7.08 18.69 -27.66
C THR A 165 -7.62 19.97 -27.02
N GLU A 166 -8.95 20.04 -26.86
CA GLU A 166 -9.57 20.95 -25.91
C GLU A 166 -9.24 20.48 -24.49
N ILE A 167 -8.27 21.13 -23.82
CA ILE A 167 -8.08 20.94 -22.38
C ILE A 167 -8.80 22.07 -21.65
N ASN A 168 -9.89 21.73 -20.97
CA ASN A 168 -10.53 22.61 -20.00
C ASN A 168 -9.62 22.75 -18.77
N ASN A 169 -9.57 23.95 -18.19
CA ASN A 169 -8.83 24.23 -16.95
C ASN A 169 -9.37 23.47 -15.71
N GLU A 170 -10.23 22.48 -15.89
CA GLU A 170 -10.84 21.65 -14.83
C GLU A 170 -10.01 20.38 -14.53
N ASP A 171 -9.08 19.97 -15.39
CA ASP A 171 -8.36 18.68 -15.24
C ASP A 171 -7.29 18.68 -14.14
N VAL A 172 -6.90 19.84 -13.61
CA VAL A 172 -5.97 19.92 -12.47
C VAL A 172 -6.71 19.91 -11.13
N GLU A 173 -8.00 20.28 -11.11
CA GLU A 173 -8.85 20.17 -9.92
C GLU A 173 -9.53 18.78 -9.80
N ASN A 174 -9.76 18.09 -10.93
CA ASN A 174 -10.52 16.84 -10.95
C ASN A 174 -9.75 15.56 -10.58
N ILE A 175 -8.46 15.62 -10.25
CA ILE A 175 -7.74 14.44 -9.78
C ILE A 175 -8.19 14.00 -8.36
N HIS A 176 -8.98 14.79 -7.63
CA HIS A 176 -9.42 14.47 -6.26
C HIS A 176 -10.93 14.63 -5.95
N LYS A 177 -11.82 14.63 -6.94
CA LYS A 177 -13.27 14.58 -6.67
C LYS A 177 -13.97 13.53 -7.51
N ASN A 178 -14.08 12.32 -6.96
CA ASN A 178 -15.13 11.37 -7.35
C ASN A 178 -15.80 10.85 -6.09
N ALA A 179 -16.88 11.52 -5.68
CA ALA A 179 -18.12 10.92 -5.17
C ALA A 179 -19.14 12.05 -4.90
N ASN A 180 -20.34 11.88 -5.46
CA ASN A 180 -21.60 12.58 -5.15
C ASN A 180 -21.77 14.03 -5.63
N GLU A 181 -22.48 14.24 -6.75
CA GLU A 181 -23.92 14.57 -6.76
C GLU A 181 -24.37 14.93 -8.19
N LYS A 182 -25.43 14.28 -8.67
CA LYS A 182 -26.13 14.63 -9.91
C LYS A 182 -27.13 15.76 -9.61
N LYS A 183 -26.98 16.94 -10.22
CA LYS A 183 -28.12 17.83 -10.53
C LYS A 183 -28.03 18.40 -11.94
N LYS A 184 -29.11 18.16 -12.70
CA LYS A 184 -29.36 18.63 -14.06
C LYS A 184 -29.66 20.13 -14.06
N GLY A 185 -29.03 20.86 -14.98
CA GLY A 185 -29.39 22.22 -15.39
C GLY A 185 -28.83 22.49 -16.79
N SER A 186 -29.70 22.87 -17.72
CA SER A 186 -29.45 23.07 -19.16
C SER A 186 -28.46 24.22 -19.48
N PRO A 187 -27.70 24.14 -20.59
CA PRO A 187 -26.63 25.10 -20.85
C PRO A 187 -27.15 26.38 -21.54
N LYS A 188 -26.94 27.53 -20.91
CA LYS A 188 -26.99 28.84 -21.59
C LYS A 188 -25.63 29.13 -22.21
N LYS A 189 -25.59 29.25 -23.55
CA LYS A 189 -24.43 29.73 -24.32
C LYS A 189 -24.02 31.13 -23.84
N LYS A 190 -22.85 31.25 -23.22
CA LYS A 190 -22.11 32.51 -23.07
C LYS A 190 -20.80 32.38 -23.84
N SER A 191 -20.57 33.30 -24.78
CA SER A 191 -19.34 33.43 -25.54
C SER A 191 -18.18 33.78 -24.60
N ASN A 192 -17.26 32.82 -24.39
CA ASN A 192 -16.05 33.03 -23.60
C ASN A 192 -14.88 33.37 -24.51
N THR A 193 -14.46 34.63 -24.51
CA THR A 193 -13.12 35.04 -24.94
C THR A 193 -12.14 34.56 -23.85
N LYS A 194 -11.59 33.35 -23.98
CA LYS A 194 -10.56 32.81 -23.07
C LYS A 194 -9.24 33.59 -23.30
N SER A 195 -8.73 34.28 -22.27
CA SER A 195 -7.36 34.82 -22.26
C SER A 195 -6.35 33.67 -22.22
N LYS A 196 -5.33 33.72 -23.09
CA LYS A 196 -4.25 32.72 -23.14
C LYS A 196 -3.19 33.10 -22.09
N LEU A 197 -3.16 32.39 -20.96
CA LEU A 197 -2.19 32.60 -19.86
C LEU A 197 -0.71 32.47 -20.28
N LEU A 198 -0.43 31.74 -21.37
CA LEU A 198 0.88 31.52 -21.98
C LEU A 198 0.77 31.75 -23.49
N LYS A 199 1.84 32.28 -24.11
CA LYS A 199 1.92 32.44 -25.58
C LYS A 199 1.80 31.08 -26.30
N ASP A 200 1.53 31.10 -27.60
CA ASP A 200 1.30 29.86 -28.35
C ASP A 200 2.59 29.05 -28.51
N ASP A 201 2.50 27.72 -28.36
CA ASP A 201 3.64 26.79 -28.46
C ASP A 201 4.39 26.95 -29.79
N PHE A 202 3.66 27.19 -30.88
CA PHE A 202 4.24 27.36 -32.21
C PHE A 202 5.03 28.66 -32.34
N GLU A 203 4.57 29.76 -31.74
CA GLU A 203 5.27 31.05 -31.78
C GLU A 203 6.55 31.03 -30.92
N LEU A 204 6.56 30.25 -29.83
CA LEU A 204 7.68 30.15 -28.90
C LEU A 204 8.77 29.15 -29.33
N PHE A 205 8.40 27.99 -29.89
CA PHE A 205 9.34 26.86 -30.04
C PHE A 205 9.65 26.47 -31.48
N ALA A 206 8.75 26.68 -32.44
CA ALA A 206 8.93 26.21 -33.82
C ALA A 206 10.03 26.99 -34.57
N ASN A 207 10.32 28.22 -34.15
CA ASN A 207 11.32 29.10 -34.77
C ASN A 207 12.71 29.03 -34.10
N ASP A 208 12.86 28.24 -33.03
CA ASP A 208 14.12 28.12 -32.32
C ASP A 208 15.08 27.15 -33.03
N GLN A 209 15.95 27.69 -33.87
CA GLN A 209 16.96 26.92 -34.60
C GLN A 209 18.17 26.53 -33.74
N SER A 210 18.31 27.09 -32.53
CA SER A 210 19.51 26.97 -31.68
C SER A 210 19.38 25.96 -30.54
N GLY A 211 18.16 25.46 -30.26
CA GLY A 211 17.88 24.52 -29.19
C GLY A 211 17.16 23.24 -29.65
N LYS A 212 17.26 22.19 -28.84
CA LYS A 212 16.43 20.97 -28.90
C LYS A 212 15.63 20.86 -27.60
N TYR A 213 14.41 20.33 -27.70
CA TYR A 213 13.49 20.21 -26.56
C TYR A 213 13.23 18.76 -26.23
N TYR A 214 13.29 18.42 -24.94
CA TYR A 214 13.02 17.08 -24.43
C TYR A 214 11.99 17.14 -23.31
N ARG A 215 11.16 16.10 -23.19
CA ARG A 215 10.14 16.03 -22.13
C ARG A 215 10.80 15.79 -20.77
N VAL A 216 10.29 16.44 -19.74
CA VAL A 216 10.61 16.07 -18.37
C VAL A 216 10.06 14.66 -18.10
N PRO A 217 10.90 13.68 -17.69
CA PRO A 217 10.47 12.31 -17.42
C PRO A 217 9.32 12.21 -16.41
N HIS A 218 8.38 11.29 -16.63
CA HIS A 218 7.23 11.05 -15.75
C HIS A 218 7.20 9.60 -15.25
N LYS A 219 6.67 9.38 -14.04
CA LYS A 219 6.60 8.05 -13.39
C LYS A 219 5.83 7.00 -14.20
N ASP A 220 4.88 7.44 -15.03
CA ASP A 220 4.02 6.58 -15.84
C ASP A 220 4.65 6.24 -17.21
N GLY A 221 5.86 6.74 -17.49
CA GLY A 221 6.63 6.43 -18.70
C GLY A 221 7.22 7.68 -19.36
N LEU A 222 8.14 7.44 -20.31
CA LEU A 222 8.85 8.50 -21.05
C LEU A 222 7.94 9.32 -21.98
N GLU A 223 6.79 8.77 -22.36
CA GLU A 223 5.82 9.46 -23.24
C GLU A 223 4.70 10.15 -22.45
N ALA A 224 4.60 9.94 -21.14
CA ALA A 224 3.60 10.62 -20.31
C ALA A 224 3.99 12.09 -20.06
N LYS A 225 3.01 13.00 -20.11
CA LYS A 225 3.24 14.44 -19.98
C LYS A 225 3.50 14.81 -18.52
N CYS A 226 4.61 15.50 -18.25
CA CYS A 226 4.79 16.18 -16.97
C CYS A 226 3.92 17.45 -16.97
N LEU A 227 2.86 17.47 -16.17
CA LEU A 227 2.01 18.66 -15.99
C LEU A 227 2.40 19.50 -14.76
N LEU A 228 2.99 18.85 -13.75
CA LEU A 228 3.37 19.47 -12.49
C LEU A 228 4.80 19.06 -12.09
N PRO A 229 5.81 19.91 -12.34
CA PRO A 229 7.21 19.61 -12.03
C PRO A 229 7.52 19.74 -10.54
N LEU A 230 6.58 20.28 -9.75
CA LEU A 230 6.63 20.37 -8.29
C LEU A 230 5.86 19.25 -7.58
N ALA A 231 5.57 18.15 -8.29
CA ALA A 231 4.90 16.98 -7.74
C ALA A 231 5.83 16.16 -6.82
N LYS A 232 5.23 15.36 -5.93
CA LYS A 232 5.94 14.59 -4.89
C LYS A 232 7.05 13.70 -5.45
N HIS A 233 6.89 13.09 -6.62
CA HIS A 233 7.90 12.19 -7.18
C HIS A 233 9.17 12.90 -7.67
N TYR A 234 9.12 14.22 -7.89
CA TYR A 234 10.30 15.02 -8.29
C TYR A 234 11.18 15.48 -7.11
N ILE A 235 10.78 15.25 -5.86
CA ILE A 235 11.53 15.70 -4.67
C ILE A 235 12.93 15.05 -4.63
N ALA A 236 13.00 13.73 -4.83
CA ALA A 236 14.28 13.02 -4.82
C ALA A 236 15.22 13.49 -5.96
N LEU A 237 14.63 13.92 -7.08
CA LEU A 237 15.38 14.48 -8.20
C LEU A 237 15.88 15.89 -7.90
N PHE A 238 15.17 16.64 -7.07
CA PHE A 238 15.62 17.94 -6.57
C PHE A 238 16.79 17.80 -5.58
N GLU A 239 16.75 16.81 -4.69
CA GLU A 239 17.84 16.50 -3.76
C GLU A 239 19.10 16.00 -4.47
N LYS A 240 18.94 15.21 -5.54
CA LYS A 240 20.04 14.73 -6.40
C LYS A 240 20.62 15.82 -7.32
N GLY A 241 20.06 17.03 -7.31
CA GLY A 241 20.48 18.13 -8.18
C GLY A 241 20.09 17.97 -9.65
N VAL A 242 19.20 17.04 -9.99
CA VAL A 242 18.68 16.86 -11.35
C VAL A 242 17.63 17.92 -11.67
N LEU A 243 16.74 18.23 -10.72
CA LEU A 243 15.82 19.36 -10.81
C LEU A 243 16.36 20.49 -9.90
N THR A 244 16.65 21.66 -10.45
CA THR A 244 17.21 22.79 -9.68
C THR A 244 16.39 24.06 -9.88
N SER A 245 16.68 25.09 -9.09
CA SER A 245 15.98 26.37 -9.08
C SER A 245 16.93 27.48 -8.68
N GLU A 246 16.79 28.66 -9.27
CA GLU A 246 17.55 29.86 -8.85
C GLU A 246 17.05 30.43 -7.52
N HIS A 247 15.78 30.21 -7.20
CA HIS A 247 15.16 30.69 -5.98
C HIS A 247 15.06 29.58 -4.93
N LYS A 248 15.46 29.89 -3.68
CA LYS A 248 15.30 28.99 -2.51
C LYS A 248 13.82 28.60 -2.26
N VAL A 249 12.89 29.47 -2.66
CA VAL A 249 11.43 29.27 -2.56
C VAL A 249 10.97 27.97 -3.24
N ALA A 250 11.66 27.50 -4.29
CA ALA A 250 11.30 26.25 -4.94
C ALA A 250 11.52 25.03 -4.04
N LYS A 251 12.62 25.01 -3.29
CA LYS A 251 12.89 23.97 -2.29
C LYS A 251 11.83 24.00 -1.20
N ASP A 252 11.45 25.19 -0.74
CA ASP A 252 10.40 25.35 0.27
C ASP A 252 9.04 24.90 -0.27
N ALA A 253 8.71 25.19 -1.53
CA ALA A 253 7.47 24.75 -2.17
C ALA A 253 7.40 23.23 -2.35
N LEU A 254 8.49 22.58 -2.77
CA LEU A 254 8.60 21.13 -2.87
C LEU A 254 8.48 20.46 -1.50
N THR A 255 9.22 20.98 -0.52
CA THR A 255 9.20 20.49 0.86
C THR A 255 7.82 20.67 1.48
N MET A 256 7.16 21.80 1.25
CA MET A 256 5.78 22.04 1.68
C MET A 256 4.82 21.03 1.04
N ASN A 257 4.91 20.78 -0.27
CA ASN A 257 4.08 19.78 -0.94
C ASN A 257 4.30 18.38 -0.36
N ALA A 258 5.55 18.00 -0.05
CA ALA A 258 5.89 16.75 0.60
C ALA A 258 5.21 16.63 1.96
N ASN A 259 5.42 17.64 2.80
CA ASN A 259 4.96 17.68 4.18
C ASN A 259 3.43 17.67 4.29
N CYS A 260 2.76 18.33 3.33
CA CYS A 260 1.31 18.49 3.33
C CYS A 260 0.57 17.37 2.58
N SER A 261 1.26 16.56 1.77
CA SER A 261 0.62 15.55 0.90
C SER A 261 -0.29 14.59 1.67
N TYR A 262 0.15 14.15 2.86
CA TYR A 262 -0.66 13.28 3.71
C TYR A 262 -1.93 14.00 4.17
N TRP A 263 -1.77 15.12 4.89
CA TRP A 263 -2.89 15.90 5.42
C TRP A 263 -3.90 16.32 4.35
N ILE A 264 -3.46 16.76 3.16
CA ILE A 264 -4.36 17.13 2.06
C ILE A 264 -5.26 15.95 1.67
N SER A 265 -4.72 14.74 1.62
CA SER A 265 -5.47 13.54 1.26
C SER A 265 -6.35 13.00 2.39
N SER A 266 -5.99 13.25 3.66
CA SER A 266 -6.62 12.64 4.84
C SER A 266 -7.54 13.58 5.63
N ARG A 267 -7.36 14.90 5.57
CA ARG A 267 -8.07 15.87 6.43
C ARG A 267 -9.59 15.77 6.36
N GLU A 268 -10.17 15.51 5.18
CA GLU A 268 -11.63 15.43 5.05
C GLU A 268 -12.17 14.18 5.73
N ARG A 269 -11.49 13.04 5.61
CA ARG A 269 -11.91 11.78 6.23
C ARG A 269 -11.67 11.77 7.74
N ILE A 270 -10.61 12.44 8.21
CA ILE A 270 -10.32 12.67 9.64
C ILE A 270 -11.39 13.58 10.26
N ARG A 271 -11.70 14.73 9.64
CA ARG A 271 -12.74 15.65 10.15
C ARG A 271 -14.14 15.07 10.19
N LYS A 272 -14.42 14.11 9.31
CA LYS A 272 -15.73 13.43 9.25
C LYS A 272 -15.86 12.30 10.27
N GLN A 273 -14.82 11.97 11.03
CA GLN A 273 -14.93 10.98 12.09
C GLN A 273 -15.96 11.46 13.13
N MET A 274 -16.84 10.54 13.54
CA MET A 274 -17.82 10.80 14.58
C MET A 274 -17.14 10.56 15.93
N VAL A 275 -16.78 11.64 16.60
CA VAL A 275 -16.21 11.61 17.95
C VAL A 275 -17.29 12.03 18.94
N ILE A 276 -17.51 11.22 19.96
CA ILE A 276 -18.47 11.50 21.03
C ILE A 276 -17.71 11.52 22.35
N TYR A 277 -17.85 12.60 23.11
CA TYR A 277 -17.21 12.79 24.41
C TYR A 277 -18.14 12.42 25.56
N GLU A 278 -17.57 12.07 26.72
CA GLU A 278 -18.32 11.71 27.93
C GLU A 278 -19.30 12.80 28.42
N ASP A 279 -19.03 14.07 28.11
CA ASP A 279 -19.84 15.23 28.48
C ASP A 279 -20.96 15.52 27.48
N HIS A 280 -21.17 14.66 26.48
CA HIS A 280 -22.23 14.82 25.50
C HIS A 280 -23.62 14.67 26.15
N PRO A 281 -24.58 15.58 25.90
CA PRO A 281 -25.85 15.66 26.63
C PRO A 281 -26.74 14.41 26.53
N ASN A 282 -26.58 13.61 25.47
CA ASN A 282 -27.33 12.37 25.26
C ASN A 282 -26.72 11.14 25.97
N ILE A 283 -25.57 11.29 26.62
CA ILE A 283 -24.93 10.20 27.38
C ILE A 283 -25.46 10.24 28.81
N MET A 284 -26.40 9.35 29.11
CA MET A 284 -27.09 9.29 30.41
C MET A 284 -26.34 8.46 31.48
N LYS A 285 -25.28 7.74 31.09
CA LYS A 285 -24.42 6.94 31.99
C LYS A 285 -22.95 7.20 31.65
N ASN A 286 -22.08 7.24 32.65
CA ASN A 286 -20.62 7.28 32.44
C ASN A 286 -20.22 6.14 31.47
N MET A 287 -19.27 6.41 30.57
CA MET A 287 -18.78 5.46 29.55
C MET A 287 -18.10 4.20 30.13
N GLY A 288 -18.05 4.06 31.45
CA GLY A 288 -17.45 2.92 32.15
C GLY A 288 -15.96 3.08 32.42
N PHE A 289 -15.39 4.26 32.16
CA PHE A 289 -14.00 4.57 32.44
C PHE A 289 -13.87 5.38 33.74
N GLU A 290 -12.71 5.25 34.39
CA GLU A 290 -12.34 6.15 35.48
C GLU A 290 -12.15 7.56 34.89
N SER A 291 -12.97 8.51 35.34
CA SER A 291 -12.91 9.88 34.85
C SER A 291 -11.73 10.60 35.50
N ASP A 292 -10.79 11.06 34.68
CA ASP A 292 -9.85 12.09 35.13
C ASP A 292 -10.53 13.46 35.03
N ASN A 293 -10.38 14.31 36.05
CA ASN A 293 -10.97 15.64 36.03
C ASN A 293 -10.32 16.54 34.95
N GLU A 294 -9.12 16.19 34.50
CA GLU A 294 -8.33 16.99 33.55
C GLU A 294 -8.66 16.70 32.08
N LYS A 295 -8.92 15.43 31.70
CA LYS A 295 -9.17 15.04 30.30
C LYS A 295 -10.41 14.17 30.16
N LYS A 296 -11.42 14.74 29.49
CA LYS A 296 -12.67 14.07 29.13
C LYS A 296 -12.42 12.97 28.09
N VAL A 297 -12.91 11.76 28.37
CA VAL A 297 -12.77 10.62 27.46
C VAL A 297 -13.68 10.82 26.24
N GLY A 298 -13.13 10.54 25.06
CA GLY A 298 -13.83 10.50 23.78
C GLY A 298 -13.82 9.10 23.18
N MET A 299 -14.85 8.78 22.43
CA MET A 299 -14.96 7.54 21.67
C MET A 299 -15.18 7.82 20.19
N ILE A 300 -14.50 7.05 19.35
CA ILE A 300 -14.68 7.04 17.89
C ILE A 300 -15.18 5.66 17.50
N LEU A 301 -16.23 5.62 16.68
CA LEU A 301 -16.75 4.40 16.09
C LEU A 301 -16.42 4.40 14.59
N PRO A 302 -15.39 3.65 14.16
CA PRO A 302 -15.06 3.51 12.75
C PRO A 302 -16.24 2.93 11.96
N GLN A 303 -16.51 3.48 10.77
CA GLN A 303 -17.55 2.96 9.87
C GLN A 303 -17.01 1.79 9.03
N THR A 304 -16.63 0.72 9.73
CA THR A 304 -15.98 -0.45 9.12
C THR A 304 -16.98 -1.34 8.39
N VAL A 305 -16.69 -1.65 7.12
CA VAL A 305 -17.38 -2.68 6.37
C VAL A 305 -16.58 -3.98 6.50
N THR A 306 -17.07 -4.94 7.30
CA THR A 306 -16.29 -6.12 7.71
C THR A 306 -15.89 -7.07 6.58
N MET A 307 -16.69 -7.16 5.52
CA MET A 307 -16.35 -7.87 4.27
C MET A 307 -16.45 -6.91 3.07
N GLY A 308 -15.69 -5.82 3.12
CA GLY A 308 -15.76 -4.77 2.09
C GLY A 308 -15.08 -5.14 0.77
N THR A 309 -14.20 -6.15 0.76
CA THR A 309 -13.50 -6.62 -0.45
C THR A 309 -13.86 -8.06 -0.82
N ILE A 310 -13.56 -8.46 -2.06
CA ILE A 310 -13.65 -9.85 -2.54
C ILE A 310 -12.81 -10.80 -1.68
N THR A 311 -11.71 -10.29 -1.12
CA THR A 311 -10.81 -11.03 -0.22
C THR A 311 -11.32 -11.09 1.21
N ARG A 312 -12.53 -10.58 1.47
CA ARG A 312 -13.19 -10.49 2.77
C ARG A 312 -12.49 -9.57 3.78
N ARG A 313 -11.53 -8.75 3.32
CA ARG A 313 -10.89 -7.76 4.19
C ARG A 313 -11.90 -6.68 4.56
N ALA A 314 -11.75 -6.17 5.78
CA ALA A 314 -12.48 -5.01 6.22
C ALA A 314 -12.06 -3.76 5.42
N VAL A 315 -13.02 -2.87 5.18
CA VAL A 315 -12.80 -1.59 4.52
C VAL A 315 -13.28 -0.47 5.43
N GLU A 316 -12.39 0.46 5.73
CA GLU A 316 -12.69 1.72 6.40
C GLU A 316 -11.72 2.78 5.84
N ASN A 317 -12.21 4.00 5.61
CA ASN A 317 -11.49 4.98 4.80
C ASN A 317 -10.34 5.67 5.56
N THR A 318 -10.41 5.79 6.88
CA THR A 318 -9.49 6.60 7.70
C THR A 318 -8.42 5.76 8.38
N TRP A 319 -8.84 4.80 9.22
CA TRP A 319 -8.04 3.99 10.11
C TRP A 319 -7.31 2.87 9.38
N MET A 320 -7.94 2.21 8.41
CA MET A 320 -7.28 1.19 7.58
C MET A 320 -6.27 1.77 6.57
N THR A 321 -6.22 3.09 6.45
CA THR A 321 -5.24 3.81 5.62
C THR A 321 -4.34 4.75 6.43
N ALA A 322 -4.44 4.69 7.76
CA ALA A 322 -3.68 5.55 8.66
C ALA A 322 -2.19 5.19 8.56
N SER A 323 -1.37 6.17 8.18
CA SER A 323 0.07 5.96 8.12
C SER A 323 0.69 6.09 9.50
N ASN A 324 1.83 5.43 9.71
CA ASN A 324 2.67 5.68 10.88
C ASN A 324 3.19 7.14 10.88
N ALA A 325 3.46 7.65 12.08
CA ALA A 325 3.98 8.99 12.27
C ALA A 325 5.30 9.20 11.52
N LYS A 326 5.42 10.34 10.84
CA LYS A 326 6.62 10.75 10.14
C LYS A 326 6.94 12.20 10.47
N LYS A 327 8.18 12.45 10.89
CA LYS A 327 8.66 13.77 11.33
C LYS A 327 8.45 14.85 10.27
N ASP A 328 8.50 14.49 8.99
CA ASP A 328 8.33 15.39 7.84
C ASP A 328 6.86 15.57 7.42
N ARG A 329 5.87 14.91 8.03
CA ARG A 329 4.48 14.94 7.53
C ARG A 329 3.48 15.48 8.55
N ILE A 330 2.73 16.49 8.12
CA ILE A 330 1.64 17.09 8.91
C ILE A 330 0.53 16.06 9.09
N GLY A 331 0.06 15.92 10.33
CA GLY A 331 -1.06 15.07 10.71
C GLY A 331 -0.77 13.57 10.69
N SER A 332 0.46 13.15 10.41
CA SER A 332 0.82 11.73 10.35
C SER A 332 0.81 11.02 11.71
N GLU A 333 0.80 11.78 12.80
CA GLU A 333 0.65 11.35 14.19
C GLU A 333 -0.75 10.85 14.56
N LEU A 334 -1.70 10.79 13.61
CA LEU A 334 -3.10 10.42 13.84
C LEU A 334 -3.31 9.22 14.77
N LYS A 335 -2.51 8.14 14.61
CA LYS A 335 -2.61 6.95 15.46
C LYS A 335 -2.36 7.31 16.93
N ALA A 336 -1.35 8.13 17.23
CA ALA A 336 -0.96 8.49 18.61
C ALA A 336 -1.99 9.38 19.34
N ILE A 337 -2.97 9.94 18.62
CA ILE A 337 -4.09 10.67 19.21
C ILE A 337 -5.14 9.71 19.81
N ILE A 338 -5.10 8.44 19.41
CA ILE A 338 -5.85 7.37 20.08
C ILE A 338 -5.06 6.95 21.32
N GLN A 339 -5.72 7.11 22.47
CA GLN A 339 -5.11 6.93 23.79
C GLN A 339 -6.01 6.01 24.63
N ALA A 340 -5.39 5.14 25.43
CA ALA A 340 -6.09 4.38 26.44
C ALA A 340 -6.62 5.33 27.53
N PRO A 341 -7.88 5.19 27.97
CA PRO A 341 -8.36 5.87 29.16
C PRO A 341 -7.56 5.46 30.41
N LYS A 342 -7.66 6.26 31.46
CA LYS A 342 -7.00 5.97 32.74
C LYS A 342 -7.42 4.58 33.28
N GLY A 343 -6.44 3.83 33.77
CA GLY A 343 -6.62 2.45 34.23
C GLY A 343 -6.64 1.40 33.11
N TYR A 344 -6.40 1.80 31.86
CA TYR A 344 -6.33 0.92 30.70
C TYR A 344 -5.02 1.11 29.93
N LYS A 345 -4.65 0.05 29.18
CA LYS A 345 -3.53 0.00 28.23
C LYS A 345 -4.02 -0.58 26.90
N ILE A 346 -3.39 -0.19 25.82
CA ILE A 346 -3.53 -0.80 24.50
C ILE A 346 -2.51 -1.93 24.40
N ILE A 347 -3.00 -3.13 24.15
CA ILE A 347 -2.19 -4.34 23.95
C ILE A 347 -2.30 -4.75 22.49
N GLY A 348 -1.20 -5.06 21.83
CA GLY A 348 -1.28 -5.63 20.50
C GLY A 348 0.05 -6.03 19.90
N ALA A 349 -0.01 -6.62 18.72
CA ALA A 349 1.16 -7.08 17.99
C ALA A 349 0.98 -6.88 16.48
N ASP A 350 2.09 -6.95 15.74
CA ASP A 350 2.14 -7.01 14.28
C ASP A 350 2.46 -8.47 13.89
N VAL A 351 1.67 -9.09 13.02
CA VAL A 351 1.96 -10.45 12.54
C VAL A 351 3.06 -10.37 11.48
N ASP A 352 4.28 -10.76 11.84
CA ASP A 352 5.41 -10.71 10.91
C ASP A 352 5.21 -11.57 9.66
N SER A 353 5.21 -10.89 8.50
CA SER A 353 5.18 -11.51 7.18
C SER A 353 4.06 -12.54 7.03
N GLU A 354 2.88 -12.27 7.58
CA GLU A 354 1.73 -13.20 7.65
C GLU A 354 1.45 -13.85 6.29
N GLU A 355 1.17 -13.05 5.26
CA GLU A 355 0.81 -13.53 3.93
C GLU A 355 1.95 -14.30 3.26
N LEU A 356 3.19 -13.93 3.57
CA LEU A 356 4.38 -14.60 3.06
C LEU A 356 4.53 -15.98 3.68
N TRP A 357 4.33 -16.08 4.99
CA TRP A 357 4.35 -17.34 5.72
C TRP A 357 3.23 -18.27 5.23
N ILE A 358 1.99 -17.77 5.10
CA ILE A 358 0.87 -18.55 4.56
C ILE A 358 1.19 -19.07 3.15
N ALA A 359 1.72 -18.21 2.27
CA ALA A 359 2.09 -18.61 0.92
C ALA A 359 3.20 -19.69 0.93
N SER A 360 4.22 -19.52 1.78
CA SER A 360 5.28 -20.52 1.95
C SER A 360 4.74 -21.86 2.47
N LEU A 361 3.80 -21.82 3.41
CA LEU A 361 3.17 -22.98 4.03
C LEU A 361 2.32 -23.76 3.01
N ILE A 362 1.60 -23.06 2.14
CA ILE A 362 0.85 -23.65 1.03
C ILE A 362 1.81 -24.39 0.08
N GLY A 363 2.98 -23.83 -0.20
CA GLY A 363 4.03 -24.52 -0.97
C GLY A 363 4.53 -25.78 -0.26
N ASP A 364 4.90 -25.65 1.02
CA ASP A 364 5.46 -26.71 1.85
C ASP A 364 4.49 -27.87 2.14
N SER A 365 3.18 -27.60 2.14
CA SER A 365 2.14 -28.61 2.36
C SER A 365 2.19 -29.80 1.38
N GLN A 366 2.82 -29.59 0.22
CA GLN A 366 3.05 -30.64 -0.76
C GLN A 366 3.99 -31.74 -0.25
N PHE A 367 4.92 -31.40 0.63
CA PHE A 367 5.88 -32.32 1.24
C PHE A 367 5.51 -32.75 2.66
N GLY A 368 4.61 -32.01 3.33
CA GLY A 368 4.08 -32.35 4.65
C GLY A 368 4.95 -31.89 5.82
N PHE A 369 5.95 -31.03 5.59
CA PHE A 369 6.75 -30.41 6.66
C PHE A 369 7.20 -29.00 6.28
N HIS A 370 7.44 -28.16 7.28
CA HIS A 370 7.90 -26.78 7.11
C HIS A 370 9.30 -26.68 6.51
N GLY A 371 9.54 -25.69 5.65
CA GLY A 371 10.86 -25.40 5.08
C GLY A 371 11.29 -26.38 3.98
N SER A 372 10.37 -27.19 3.48
CA SER A 372 10.63 -28.18 2.41
C SER A 372 10.93 -27.55 1.05
N THR A 373 10.37 -26.36 0.78
CA THR A 373 10.57 -25.59 -0.45
C THR A 373 11.61 -24.50 -0.23
N ALA A 374 12.22 -24.01 -1.32
CA ALA A 374 13.17 -22.89 -1.24
C ALA A 374 12.53 -21.64 -0.60
N MET A 375 11.25 -21.38 -0.91
CA MET A 375 10.47 -20.30 -0.29
C MET A 375 10.27 -20.51 1.21
N GLY A 376 9.86 -21.71 1.64
CA GLY A 376 9.73 -22.07 3.05
C GLY A 376 11.04 -21.90 3.80
N TRP A 377 12.15 -22.37 3.24
CA TRP A 377 13.48 -22.23 3.84
C TRP A 377 13.90 -20.76 3.96
N MET A 378 13.73 -19.96 2.90
CA MET A 378 14.03 -18.52 2.93
C MET A 378 13.17 -17.75 3.95
N THR A 379 11.95 -18.21 4.22
CA THR A 379 11.04 -17.56 5.17
C THR A 379 11.39 -17.92 6.62
N LEU A 380 11.81 -19.17 6.88
CA LEU A 380 12.07 -19.66 8.25
C LEU A 380 13.50 -19.42 8.73
N GLN A 381 14.49 -19.49 7.84
CA GLN A 381 15.93 -19.45 8.15
C GLN A 381 16.69 -18.37 7.35
N GLY A 382 16.01 -17.64 6.46
CA GLY A 382 16.64 -16.58 5.68
C GLY A 382 17.15 -15.46 6.58
N ASN A 383 18.41 -15.07 6.39
CA ASN A 383 19.06 -14.02 7.15
C ASN A 383 19.40 -12.84 6.25
N LYS A 384 19.01 -11.63 6.69
CA LYS A 384 19.33 -10.37 6.02
C LYS A 384 20.84 -10.11 5.92
N ALA A 385 21.60 -10.39 6.97
CA ALA A 385 23.05 -10.20 7.00
C ALA A 385 23.78 -11.16 6.04
N ALA A 386 23.30 -12.41 5.94
CA ALA A 386 23.83 -13.40 5.01
C ALA A 386 23.32 -13.22 3.57
N GLY A 387 22.38 -12.30 3.33
CA GLY A 387 21.73 -12.10 2.04
C GLY A 387 20.90 -13.30 1.55
N THR A 388 20.55 -14.22 2.46
CA THR A 388 19.80 -15.45 2.14
C THR A 388 18.29 -15.27 2.25
N ASP A 389 17.82 -14.15 2.81
CA ASP A 389 16.40 -13.80 2.81
C ASP A 389 15.88 -13.47 1.40
N GLN A 390 14.58 -13.67 1.20
CA GLN A 390 13.95 -13.52 -0.11
C GLN A 390 14.15 -12.12 -0.73
N HIS A 391 14.12 -11.05 0.07
CA HIS A 391 14.31 -9.70 -0.45
C HIS A 391 15.74 -9.45 -0.90
N SER A 392 16.73 -9.96 -0.16
CA SER A 392 18.14 -9.85 -0.54
C SER A 392 18.46 -10.68 -1.79
N ARG A 393 17.90 -11.88 -1.92
CA ARG A 393 18.02 -12.69 -3.15
C ARG A 393 17.44 -11.98 -4.37
N THR A 394 16.26 -11.39 -4.21
CA THR A 394 15.60 -10.62 -5.29
C THR A 394 16.41 -9.37 -5.65
N ALA A 395 16.91 -8.64 -4.65
CA ALA A 395 17.79 -7.49 -4.84
C ALA A 395 19.05 -7.86 -5.62
N ASN A 396 19.65 -9.02 -5.33
CA ASN A 396 20.85 -9.52 -6.00
C ASN A 396 20.61 -9.92 -7.47
N ILE A 397 19.44 -10.45 -7.80
CA ILE A 397 19.05 -10.79 -9.19
C ILE A 397 18.80 -9.51 -9.98
N LEU A 398 17.99 -8.60 -9.44
CA LEU A 398 17.60 -7.37 -10.12
C LEU A 398 18.70 -6.27 -10.11
N LYS A 399 19.70 -6.41 -9.24
CA LYS A 399 20.73 -5.40 -8.91
C LYS A 399 20.10 -4.08 -8.47
N ILE A 400 19.19 -4.16 -7.51
CA ILE A 400 18.51 -3.02 -6.86
C ILE A 400 18.72 -3.05 -5.35
N SER A 401 18.30 -2.00 -4.64
CA SER A 401 18.37 -1.99 -3.18
C SER A 401 17.39 -3.01 -2.57
N ARG A 402 17.67 -3.49 -1.35
CA ARG A 402 16.77 -4.41 -0.62
C ARG A 402 15.40 -3.78 -0.35
N SER A 403 15.34 -2.47 -0.07
CA SER A 403 14.07 -1.76 0.15
C SER A 403 13.21 -1.74 -1.11
N ASP A 404 13.82 -1.53 -2.28
CA ASP A 404 13.12 -1.54 -3.56
C ASP A 404 12.68 -2.96 -3.92
N ALA A 405 13.52 -3.96 -3.64
CA ALA A 405 13.19 -5.37 -3.81
C ALA A 405 12.04 -5.82 -2.90
N LYS A 406 11.86 -5.23 -1.71
CA LYS A 406 10.69 -5.47 -0.85
C LYS A 406 9.40 -5.06 -1.56
N VAL A 407 9.33 -3.81 -2.05
CA VAL A 407 8.17 -3.31 -2.81
C VAL A 407 7.89 -4.19 -4.03
N PHE A 408 8.96 -4.59 -4.73
CA PHE A 408 8.87 -5.45 -5.90
C PHE A 408 8.30 -6.84 -5.57
N ASN A 409 8.81 -7.50 -4.52
CA ASN A 409 8.40 -8.86 -4.15
C ASN A 409 6.93 -8.97 -3.79
N TYR A 410 6.41 -8.02 -3.01
CA TYR A 410 4.98 -8.01 -2.70
C TYR A 410 4.16 -7.88 -3.99
N GLY A 411 4.46 -6.90 -4.86
CA GLY A 411 3.77 -6.78 -6.14
C GLY A 411 3.80 -8.07 -6.98
N ARG A 412 4.96 -8.72 -7.03
CA ARG A 412 5.18 -9.96 -7.80
C ARG A 412 4.42 -11.17 -7.24
N ILE A 413 4.44 -11.39 -5.92
CA ILE A 413 3.73 -12.50 -5.27
C ILE A 413 2.22 -12.37 -5.51
N TYR A 414 1.70 -11.14 -5.47
CA TYR A 414 0.29 -10.86 -5.83
C TYR A 414 0.06 -10.75 -7.35
N GLY A 415 0.82 -11.52 -8.13
CA GLY A 415 0.52 -11.79 -9.54
C GLY A 415 0.68 -10.59 -10.48
N ALA A 416 1.43 -9.55 -10.09
CA ALA A 416 1.88 -8.56 -11.05
C ALA A 416 2.73 -9.24 -12.14
N GLY A 417 2.47 -8.89 -13.40
CA GLY A 417 3.15 -9.52 -14.54
C GLY A 417 4.45 -8.82 -14.95
N LEU A 418 5.07 -9.34 -16.02
CA LEU A 418 6.32 -8.82 -16.58
C LEU A 418 6.28 -7.32 -16.91
N LYS A 419 5.13 -6.81 -17.41
CA LYS A 419 4.96 -5.39 -17.74
C LYS A 419 5.13 -4.48 -16.51
N PHE A 420 4.50 -4.86 -15.39
CA PHE A 420 4.61 -4.13 -14.13
C PHE A 420 6.04 -4.17 -13.60
N ALA A 421 6.68 -5.35 -13.65
CA ALA A 421 8.07 -5.52 -13.25
C ALA A 421 9.03 -4.61 -14.03
N ILE A 422 8.89 -4.53 -15.36
CA ILE A 422 9.71 -3.65 -16.21
C ILE A 422 9.50 -2.19 -15.84
N GLN A 423 8.24 -1.77 -15.68
CA GLN A 423 7.92 -0.39 -15.32
C GLN A 423 8.52 -0.01 -13.96
N LEU A 424 8.37 -0.88 -12.95
CA LEU A 424 8.88 -0.65 -11.61
C LEU A 424 10.42 -0.63 -11.57
N LEU A 425 11.08 -1.51 -12.32
CA LEU A 425 12.55 -1.51 -12.45
C LEU A 425 13.08 -0.19 -13.04
N LYS A 426 12.42 0.33 -14.08
CA LYS A 426 12.79 1.61 -14.69
C LYS A 426 12.56 2.80 -13.75
N GLN A 427 11.60 2.70 -12.83
CA GLN A 427 11.41 3.73 -11.80
C GLN A 427 12.55 3.74 -10.77
N PHE A 428 13.10 2.57 -10.44
CA PHE A 428 14.24 2.47 -9.53
C PHE A 428 15.57 2.81 -10.21
N ASN A 429 15.66 2.64 -11.54
CA ASN A 429 16.87 2.90 -12.31
C ASN A 429 16.57 3.60 -13.64
N GLU A 430 16.67 4.94 -13.64
CA GLU A 430 16.29 5.79 -14.78
C GLU A 430 17.22 5.67 -16.00
N THR A 431 18.46 5.21 -15.82
CA THR A 431 19.43 5.01 -16.91
C THR A 431 19.30 3.64 -17.58
N MET A 432 18.43 2.76 -17.08
CA MET A 432 18.24 1.40 -17.59
C MET A 432 17.44 1.41 -18.91
N GLY A 433 18.03 0.82 -19.96
CA GLY A 433 17.35 0.62 -21.24
C GLY A 433 16.24 -0.45 -21.17
N ASP A 434 15.25 -0.37 -22.07
CA ASP A 434 14.10 -1.30 -22.11
C ASP A 434 14.50 -2.77 -22.28
N SER A 435 15.52 -3.04 -23.10
CA SER A 435 16.01 -4.39 -23.33
C SER A 435 16.60 -4.99 -22.05
N GLN A 436 17.41 -4.21 -21.32
CA GLN A 436 18.05 -4.65 -20.08
C GLN A 436 17.00 -4.83 -18.95
N ALA A 437 16.01 -3.93 -18.86
CA ALA A 437 14.92 -4.06 -17.90
C ALA A 437 14.10 -5.33 -18.15
N LYS A 438 13.81 -5.63 -19.42
CA LYS A 438 13.10 -6.85 -19.83
C LYS A 438 13.89 -8.12 -19.53
N GLU A 439 15.20 -8.11 -19.79
CA GLU A 439 16.10 -9.23 -19.48
C GLU A 439 16.11 -9.53 -17.98
N ARG A 440 16.42 -8.54 -17.14
CA ARG A 440 16.45 -8.73 -15.67
C ARG A 440 15.10 -9.16 -15.09
N ALA A 441 14.00 -8.61 -15.62
CA ALA A 441 12.67 -9.00 -15.20
C ALA A 441 12.38 -10.47 -15.59
N ASN A 442 12.71 -10.88 -16.81
CA ASN A 442 12.58 -12.27 -17.25
C ASN A 442 13.45 -13.22 -16.40
N ASP A 443 14.70 -12.84 -16.14
CA ASP A 443 15.61 -13.62 -15.30
C ASP A 443 15.01 -13.85 -13.92
N LEU A 444 14.43 -12.81 -13.31
CA LEU A 444 13.76 -12.95 -12.04
C LEU A 444 12.57 -13.92 -12.10
N TYR A 445 11.66 -13.78 -13.06
CA TYR A 445 10.51 -14.69 -13.17
C TYR A 445 10.94 -16.13 -13.43
N ASN A 446 11.98 -16.34 -14.24
CA ASN A 446 12.55 -17.66 -14.51
C ASN A 446 13.17 -18.28 -13.25
N HIS A 447 13.94 -17.53 -12.46
CA HIS A 447 14.54 -18.04 -11.23
C HIS A 447 13.53 -18.25 -10.09
N THR A 448 12.46 -17.45 -10.06
CA THR A 448 11.45 -17.49 -8.99
C THR A 448 10.25 -18.34 -9.35
N LYS A 449 9.38 -17.86 -10.25
CA LYS A 449 8.17 -18.57 -10.65
C LYS A 449 8.48 -19.82 -11.48
N GLY A 450 9.56 -19.79 -12.24
CA GLY A 450 9.96 -20.88 -13.14
C GLY A 450 9.34 -20.73 -14.53
N LYS A 451 9.39 -21.82 -15.29
CA LYS A 451 8.79 -21.93 -16.62
C LYS A 451 7.42 -22.59 -16.52
N LYS A 452 6.50 -22.25 -17.43
CA LYS A 452 5.17 -22.86 -17.49
C LYS A 452 5.16 -23.98 -18.51
N PHE A 453 4.85 -25.19 -18.09
CA PHE A 453 4.67 -26.35 -18.95
C PHE A 453 3.21 -26.42 -19.42
N TYR A 454 3.02 -26.77 -20.70
CA TYR A 454 1.70 -26.97 -21.30
C TYR A 454 1.63 -28.38 -21.90
N ALA A 455 0.78 -29.23 -21.35
CA ALA A 455 0.57 -30.55 -21.93
C ALA A 455 -0.11 -30.44 -23.31
N ARG A 456 0.32 -31.30 -24.25
CA ARG A 456 -0.27 -31.37 -25.59
C ARG A 456 -1.51 -32.27 -25.57
N GLY A 457 -2.69 -31.67 -25.35
CA GLY A 457 -3.99 -32.34 -25.44
C GLY A 457 -4.98 -31.92 -24.33
N LYS A 458 -6.26 -32.24 -24.47
CA LYS A 458 -7.27 -32.04 -23.41
C LYS A 458 -7.19 -33.17 -22.39
N ILE A 459 -6.39 -32.97 -21.34
CA ILE A 459 -6.29 -33.92 -20.23
C ILE A 459 -6.63 -33.16 -18.97
N LYS A 460 -7.74 -33.51 -18.30
CA LYS A 460 -8.03 -33.00 -16.95
C LYS A 460 -7.11 -33.70 -15.95
N SER A 461 -5.89 -33.20 -15.76
CA SER A 461 -4.94 -33.68 -14.74
C SER A 461 -4.05 -32.53 -14.28
N PRO A 462 -3.39 -32.64 -13.11
CA PRO A 462 -2.43 -31.62 -12.65
C PRO A 462 -1.24 -31.44 -13.61
N TYR A 463 -1.04 -32.35 -14.56
CA TYR A 463 -0.01 -32.25 -15.59
C TYR A 463 -0.41 -31.36 -16.78
N GLU A 464 -1.66 -30.88 -16.87
CA GLU A 464 -2.13 -30.07 -18.01
C GLU A 464 -1.37 -28.75 -18.10
N LEU A 465 -1.20 -28.09 -16.97
CA LEU A 465 -0.63 -26.75 -16.88
C LEU A 465 0.00 -26.52 -15.50
N PHE A 466 1.31 -26.42 -15.42
CA PHE A 466 2.02 -26.19 -14.15
C PHE A 466 3.35 -25.45 -14.36
N TRP A 467 3.87 -24.89 -13.27
CA TRP A 467 5.16 -24.22 -13.18
C TRP A 467 6.26 -25.19 -12.73
N TYR A 468 7.46 -25.08 -13.29
CA TYR A 468 8.60 -25.90 -12.92
C TYR A 468 9.93 -25.12 -12.96
N GLY A 469 10.90 -25.60 -12.19
CA GLY A 469 12.29 -25.12 -12.21
C GLY A 469 12.56 -23.78 -11.52
N GLY A 470 11.55 -23.15 -10.93
CA GLY A 470 11.68 -21.93 -10.13
C GLY A 470 11.66 -22.20 -8.62
N SER A 471 12.26 -21.31 -7.84
CA SER A 471 12.28 -21.42 -6.36
C SER A 471 10.89 -21.37 -5.71
N GLU A 472 9.89 -20.85 -6.41
CA GLU A 472 8.52 -20.63 -5.93
C GLU A 472 7.48 -21.42 -6.76
N SER A 473 7.92 -22.27 -7.70
CA SER A 473 7.02 -23.03 -8.58
C SER A 473 6.01 -23.86 -7.78
N TYR A 474 6.47 -24.55 -6.72
CA TYR A 474 5.62 -25.32 -5.82
C TYR A 474 4.47 -24.50 -5.22
N MET A 475 4.78 -23.30 -4.71
CA MET A 475 3.76 -22.39 -4.17
C MET A 475 2.77 -21.96 -5.26
N PHE A 476 3.24 -21.50 -6.41
CA PHE A 476 2.35 -21.03 -7.49
C PHE A 476 1.46 -22.13 -8.04
N ASN A 477 1.95 -23.37 -8.14
CA ASN A 477 1.14 -24.51 -8.56
C ASN A 477 0.01 -24.77 -7.59
N ARG A 478 0.31 -24.80 -6.28
CA ARG A 478 -0.71 -25.05 -5.27
C ARG A 478 -1.71 -23.89 -5.17
N LEU A 479 -1.28 -22.64 -5.32
CA LEU A 479 -2.16 -21.48 -5.39
C LEU A 479 -3.06 -21.51 -6.64
N GLU A 480 -2.51 -21.83 -7.81
CA GLU A 480 -3.29 -21.97 -9.05
C GLU A 480 -4.28 -23.15 -8.96
N GLU A 481 -3.90 -24.25 -8.30
CA GLU A 481 -4.79 -25.40 -8.04
C GLU A 481 -5.99 -25.00 -7.18
N ILE A 482 -5.75 -24.36 -6.02
CA ILE A 482 -6.84 -23.88 -5.14
C ILE A 482 -7.70 -22.85 -5.88
N ALA A 483 -7.07 -21.96 -6.64
CA ALA A 483 -7.79 -20.92 -7.37
C ALA A 483 -8.67 -21.50 -8.49
N THR A 484 -8.23 -22.57 -9.17
CA THR A 484 -8.92 -23.19 -10.33
C THR A 484 -9.89 -24.30 -9.96
N ASP A 485 -9.94 -24.72 -8.68
CA ASP A 485 -10.90 -25.70 -8.16
C ASP A 485 -12.35 -25.36 -8.56
N GLU A 486 -13.21 -26.38 -8.66
CA GLU A 486 -14.65 -26.19 -8.96
C GLU A 486 -15.34 -25.35 -7.87
N ASN A 487 -14.88 -25.49 -6.62
CA ASN A 487 -15.33 -24.69 -5.49
C ASN A 487 -14.12 -24.13 -4.72
N PRO A 488 -13.50 -23.03 -5.22
CA PRO A 488 -12.30 -22.45 -4.60
C PRO A 488 -12.58 -22.02 -3.16
N GLN A 489 -11.77 -22.54 -2.24
CA GLN A 489 -11.89 -22.34 -0.80
C GLN A 489 -10.53 -22.07 -0.16
N THR A 490 -10.50 -21.24 0.88
CA THR A 490 -9.28 -21.05 1.69
C THR A 490 -8.88 -22.35 2.40
N PRO A 491 -7.58 -22.59 2.64
CA PRO A 491 -7.09 -23.84 3.18
C PRO A 491 -7.45 -24.07 4.66
N ALA A 492 -7.50 -23.00 5.47
CA ALA A 492 -7.71 -23.10 6.92
C ALA A 492 -9.19 -23.17 7.29
N LEU A 493 -10.00 -22.16 6.92
CA LEU A 493 -11.43 -22.11 7.28
C LEU A 493 -12.37 -22.52 6.15
N ARG A 494 -11.88 -22.93 4.98
CA ARG A 494 -12.71 -23.33 3.81
C ARG A 494 -13.70 -22.25 3.35
N CYS A 495 -13.35 -20.99 3.52
CA CYS A 495 -14.17 -19.88 3.06
C CYS A 495 -14.12 -19.76 1.53
N GLY A 496 -15.28 -19.76 0.88
CA GLY A 496 -15.39 -19.77 -0.58
C GLY A 496 -15.17 -18.40 -1.23
N ILE A 497 -14.69 -18.40 -2.48
CA ILE A 497 -14.67 -17.19 -3.31
C ILE A 497 -16.11 -16.80 -3.71
N THR A 498 -16.33 -15.53 -4.03
CA THR A 498 -17.61 -15.09 -4.60
C THR A 498 -17.96 -15.88 -5.87
N GLU A 499 -19.25 -16.23 -6.04
CA GLU A 499 -19.76 -16.97 -7.20
C GLU A 499 -19.29 -16.35 -8.52
N ALA A 500 -19.29 -15.02 -8.61
CA ALA A 500 -18.92 -14.28 -9.81
C ALA A 500 -17.48 -14.51 -10.30
N LEU A 501 -16.60 -15.10 -9.47
CA LEU A 501 -15.21 -15.42 -9.80
C LEU A 501 -14.91 -16.93 -9.84
N LYS A 502 -15.93 -17.78 -9.71
CA LYS A 502 -15.74 -19.23 -9.87
C LYS A 502 -15.42 -19.61 -11.31
N GLY A 503 -14.60 -20.66 -11.47
CA GLY A 503 -14.08 -21.08 -12.77
C GLY A 503 -15.15 -21.50 -13.78
N ASN A 504 -16.31 -21.97 -13.32
CA ASN A 504 -17.46 -22.26 -14.19
C ASN A 504 -18.08 -21.00 -14.81
N ILE A 505 -17.93 -19.82 -14.19
CA ILE A 505 -18.44 -18.54 -14.70
C ILE A 505 -17.38 -17.79 -15.49
N VAL A 506 -16.17 -17.65 -14.94
CA VAL A 506 -15.11 -16.81 -15.54
C VAL A 506 -14.12 -17.60 -16.40
N HIS A 507 -14.22 -18.93 -16.43
CA HIS A 507 -13.26 -19.81 -17.10
C HIS A 507 -11.82 -19.49 -16.63
N ASN A 508 -10.95 -19.08 -17.56
CA ASN A 508 -9.55 -18.72 -17.32
C ASN A 508 -9.31 -17.21 -17.15
N HIS A 509 -10.37 -16.40 -17.09
CA HIS A 509 -10.23 -14.98 -16.82
C HIS A 509 -9.94 -14.70 -15.33
N TYR A 510 -9.35 -13.54 -15.06
CA TYR A 510 -9.07 -13.04 -13.70
C TYR A 510 -8.18 -13.94 -12.83
N MET A 511 -7.32 -14.77 -13.44
CA MET A 511 -6.43 -15.67 -12.68
C MET A 511 -5.53 -14.95 -11.69
N THR A 512 -4.98 -13.78 -12.04
CA THR A 512 -4.22 -12.94 -11.08
C THR A 512 -5.05 -12.62 -9.85
N SER A 513 -6.30 -12.18 -10.02
CA SER A 513 -7.19 -11.85 -8.90
C SER A 513 -7.57 -13.07 -8.06
N ARG A 514 -7.81 -14.23 -8.71
CA ARG A 514 -8.15 -15.49 -8.02
C ARG A 514 -6.98 -16.04 -7.22
N VAL A 515 -5.76 -16.01 -7.76
CA VAL A 515 -4.54 -16.42 -7.04
C VAL A 515 -4.28 -15.49 -5.85
N ASN A 516 -4.42 -14.18 -6.04
CA ASN A 516 -4.30 -13.20 -4.95
C ASN A 516 -5.34 -13.42 -3.86
N TRP A 517 -6.57 -13.79 -4.27
CA TRP A 517 -7.64 -14.10 -3.35
C TRP A 517 -7.26 -15.25 -2.41
N VAL A 518 -6.61 -16.31 -2.90
CA VAL A 518 -6.22 -17.45 -2.05
C VAL A 518 -5.38 -16.98 -0.86
N VAL A 519 -4.32 -16.19 -1.08
CA VAL A 519 -3.44 -15.72 0.00
C VAL A 519 -4.14 -14.68 0.88
N GLN A 520 -4.73 -13.64 0.29
CA GLN A 520 -5.32 -12.54 1.07
C GLN A 520 -6.55 -12.95 1.86
N SER A 521 -7.39 -13.82 1.29
CA SER A 521 -8.53 -14.39 1.99
C SER A 521 -8.06 -15.33 3.10
N SER A 522 -6.94 -16.06 2.90
CA SER A 522 -6.35 -16.85 3.99
C SER A 522 -5.79 -15.98 5.11
N GLY A 523 -5.26 -14.79 4.82
CA GLY A 523 -4.88 -13.85 5.90
C GLY A 523 -6.09 -13.38 6.73
N VAL A 524 -7.25 -13.21 6.10
CA VAL A 524 -8.49 -12.94 6.85
C VAL A 524 -8.90 -14.13 7.74
N ASP A 525 -8.68 -15.37 7.30
CA ASP A 525 -8.88 -16.55 8.15
C ASP A 525 -7.95 -16.56 9.36
N TYR A 526 -6.70 -16.11 9.17
CA TYR A 526 -5.72 -15.96 10.24
C TYR A 526 -6.22 -14.97 11.28
N LEU A 527 -6.63 -13.77 10.85
CA LEU A 527 -7.19 -12.76 11.74
C LEU A 527 -8.39 -13.31 12.52
N HIS A 528 -9.32 -14.02 11.86
CA HIS A 528 -10.48 -14.59 12.54
C HIS A 528 -10.08 -15.61 13.60
N LEU A 529 -9.17 -16.54 13.30
CA LEU A 529 -8.69 -17.52 14.28
C LEU A 529 -7.97 -16.87 15.46
N LEU A 530 -7.17 -15.83 15.20
CA LEU A 530 -6.48 -15.07 16.23
C LEU A 530 -7.47 -14.38 17.17
N LEU A 531 -8.49 -13.71 16.62
CA LEU A 531 -9.51 -13.02 17.41
C LEU A 531 -10.38 -14.01 18.21
N VAL A 532 -10.77 -15.15 17.62
CA VAL A 532 -11.52 -16.21 18.33
C VAL A 532 -10.71 -16.75 19.50
N SER A 533 -9.44 -17.07 19.26
CA SER A 533 -8.54 -17.59 20.29
C SER A 533 -8.37 -16.58 21.42
N MET A 534 -8.19 -15.30 21.07
CA MET A 534 -8.02 -14.24 22.05
C MET A 534 -9.29 -14.04 22.88
N GLN A 535 -10.48 -13.98 22.26
CA GLN A 535 -11.72 -13.84 23.02
C GLN A 535 -11.93 -15.04 23.95
N TYR A 536 -11.71 -16.27 23.47
CA TYR A 536 -11.83 -17.47 24.30
C TYR A 536 -10.91 -17.40 25.53
N LEU A 537 -9.64 -17.01 25.34
CA LEU A 537 -8.69 -16.88 26.45
C LEU A 537 -9.10 -15.75 27.39
N MET A 538 -9.58 -14.62 26.86
CA MET A 538 -10.04 -13.51 27.69
C MET A 538 -11.24 -13.93 28.56
N GLU A 539 -12.22 -14.64 28.00
CA GLU A 539 -13.38 -15.14 28.74
C GLU A 539 -12.99 -16.19 29.77
N LYS A 540 -12.18 -17.19 29.35
CA LYS A 540 -11.75 -18.29 30.22
C LYS A 540 -10.96 -17.82 31.43
N TYR A 541 -10.06 -16.87 31.22
CA TYR A 541 -9.17 -16.36 32.27
C TYR A 541 -9.67 -15.06 32.91
N LYS A 542 -10.89 -14.62 32.56
CA LYS A 542 -11.49 -13.38 33.09
C LYS A 542 -10.55 -12.17 32.93
N ILE A 543 -9.98 -12.02 31.74
CA ILE A 543 -9.16 -10.85 31.39
C ILE A 543 -10.11 -9.72 30.99
N GLU A 544 -10.07 -8.61 31.71
CA GLU A 544 -10.90 -7.44 31.41
C GLU A 544 -10.32 -6.68 30.21
N GLY A 545 -10.80 -6.98 29.01
CA GLY A 545 -10.39 -6.31 27.79
C GLY A 545 -11.37 -6.45 26.63
N ARG A 546 -11.14 -5.68 25.57
CA ARG A 546 -11.97 -5.68 24.36
C ARG A 546 -11.16 -5.38 23.11
N PHE A 547 -11.52 -6.03 22.01
CA PHE A 547 -10.95 -5.75 20.69
C PHE A 547 -11.24 -4.30 20.24
N MET A 548 -10.20 -3.55 19.87
CA MET A 548 -10.33 -2.16 19.41
C MET A 548 -10.39 -2.07 17.89
N LEU A 549 -9.31 -2.54 17.23
CA LEU A 549 -9.12 -2.41 15.79
C LEU A 549 -8.16 -3.47 15.28
N SER A 550 -8.27 -3.77 13.99
CA SER A 550 -7.23 -4.46 13.23
C SER A 550 -6.99 -3.69 11.95
N VAL A 551 -5.72 -3.39 11.65
CA VAL A 551 -5.30 -2.62 10.47
C VAL A 551 -4.12 -3.33 9.84
N HIS A 552 -4.26 -3.73 8.57
CA HIS A 552 -3.29 -4.60 7.90
C HIS A 552 -3.09 -5.89 8.71
N ASP A 553 -1.89 -6.11 9.24
CA ASP A 553 -1.50 -7.29 10.00
C ASP A 553 -1.34 -6.94 11.51
N GLU A 554 -1.75 -5.72 11.90
CA GLU A 554 -1.75 -5.22 13.28
C GLU A 554 -3.11 -5.55 13.94
N VAL A 555 -3.06 -6.06 15.17
CA VAL A 555 -4.25 -6.29 16.00
C VAL A 555 -4.07 -5.59 17.34
N ARG A 556 -5.09 -4.88 17.82
CA ARG A 556 -5.03 -4.05 19.04
C ARG A 556 -6.27 -4.26 19.91
N PHE A 557 -6.05 -4.35 21.22
CA PHE A 557 -7.05 -4.54 22.26
C PHE A 557 -6.90 -3.47 23.33
N LEU A 558 -8.00 -3.01 23.91
CA LEU A 558 -8.01 -2.17 25.09
C LEU A 558 -8.20 -3.09 26.28
N VAL A 559 -7.26 -3.08 27.22
CA VAL A 559 -7.25 -4.00 28.38
C VAL A 559 -7.02 -3.18 29.63
N LYS A 560 -7.65 -3.58 30.74
CA LYS A 560 -7.40 -3.00 32.04
C LYS A 560 -5.92 -3.18 32.42
N GLU A 561 -5.32 -2.15 33.02
CA GLU A 561 -3.89 -2.13 33.28
C GLU A 561 -3.42 -3.31 34.14
N THR A 562 -4.26 -3.76 35.08
CA THR A 562 -4.03 -4.94 35.94
C THR A 562 -3.88 -6.25 35.17
N ASP A 563 -4.49 -6.34 33.98
CA ASP A 563 -4.49 -7.55 33.15
C ASP A 563 -3.58 -7.43 31.91
N SER A 564 -2.87 -6.31 31.74
CA SER A 564 -2.02 -6.03 30.56
C SER A 564 -1.07 -7.17 30.20
N TYR A 565 -0.29 -7.67 31.17
CA TYR A 565 0.64 -8.80 30.96
C TYR A 565 -0.07 -10.14 30.69
N ARG A 566 -1.22 -10.38 31.33
CA ARG A 566 -2.03 -11.60 31.12
C ARG A 566 -2.60 -11.60 29.70
N ALA A 567 -3.10 -10.45 29.24
CA ALA A 567 -3.55 -10.26 27.87
C ALA A 567 -2.41 -10.40 26.87
N ALA A 568 -1.23 -9.83 27.15
CA ALA A 568 -0.08 -9.99 26.25
C ALA A 568 0.33 -11.47 26.09
N LEU A 569 0.32 -12.24 27.18
CA LEU A 569 0.55 -13.69 27.12
C LEU A 569 -0.57 -14.43 26.37
N ALA A 570 -1.83 -14.07 26.60
CA ALA A 570 -2.96 -14.64 25.85
C ALA A 570 -2.85 -14.37 24.35
N LEU A 571 -2.37 -13.19 23.96
CA LEU A 571 -2.16 -12.83 22.56
C LEU A 571 -1.05 -13.68 21.91
N GLN A 572 0.07 -13.90 22.62
CA GLN A 572 1.13 -14.81 22.16
C GLN A 572 0.60 -16.24 21.94
N ILE A 573 -0.18 -16.76 22.88
CA ILE A 573 -0.79 -18.10 22.79
C ILE A 573 -1.81 -18.16 21.65
N SER A 574 -2.59 -17.10 21.45
CA SER A 574 -3.56 -17.01 20.35
C SER A 574 -2.88 -17.12 18.98
N ASN A 575 -1.72 -16.48 18.81
CA ASN A 575 -0.93 -16.60 17.58
C ASN A 575 -0.35 -18.00 17.40
N PHE A 576 0.15 -18.60 18.48
CA PHE A 576 0.62 -19.98 18.46
C PHE A 576 -0.47 -20.96 18.03
N TRP A 577 -1.67 -20.87 18.62
CA TRP A 577 -2.83 -21.70 18.25
C TRP A 577 -3.26 -21.47 16.80
N THR A 578 -3.30 -20.21 16.37
CA THR A 578 -3.65 -19.86 14.99
C THR A 578 -2.68 -20.49 14.00
N ARG A 579 -1.37 -20.37 14.24
CA ARG A 579 -0.35 -20.95 13.35
C ARG A 579 -0.36 -22.47 13.37
N ALA A 580 -0.53 -23.08 14.54
CA ALA A 580 -0.65 -24.53 14.67
C ALA A 580 -1.87 -25.06 13.89
N MET A 581 -3.03 -24.39 14.01
CA MET A 581 -4.23 -24.73 13.26
C MET A 581 -4.01 -24.61 11.75
N PHE A 582 -3.34 -23.56 11.28
CA PHE A 582 -3.00 -23.38 9.87
C PHE A 582 -2.09 -24.50 9.33
N SER A 583 -1.01 -24.82 10.06
CA SER A 583 -0.11 -25.92 9.70
C SER A 583 -0.86 -27.24 9.63
N TYR A 584 -1.65 -27.54 10.66
CA TYR A 584 -2.44 -28.77 10.75
C TYR A 584 -3.45 -28.88 9.60
N MET A 585 -4.18 -27.81 9.31
CA MET A 585 -5.16 -27.75 8.21
C MET A 585 -4.53 -27.94 6.82
N LEU A 586 -3.24 -27.61 6.68
CA LEU A 586 -2.45 -27.87 5.48
C LEU A 586 -1.75 -29.24 5.49
N GLY A 587 -1.98 -30.07 6.51
CA GLY A 587 -1.42 -31.41 6.61
C GLY A 587 0.00 -31.48 7.16
N ILE A 588 0.42 -30.44 7.89
CA ILE A 588 1.72 -30.37 8.56
C ILE A 588 1.49 -30.41 10.08
N ASN A 589 2.05 -31.42 10.74
CA ASN A 589 1.77 -31.68 12.17
C ASN A 589 2.75 -30.99 13.14
N ASP A 590 3.75 -30.29 12.61
CA ASP A 590 4.78 -29.62 13.40
C ASP A 590 4.68 -28.10 13.18
N LEU A 591 5.11 -27.30 14.17
CA LEU A 591 5.22 -25.85 14.03
C LEU A 591 6.61 -25.37 14.51
N PRO A 592 7.42 -24.72 13.65
CA PRO A 592 8.72 -24.22 14.06
C PRO A 592 8.61 -23.11 15.11
N MET A 593 9.51 -23.14 16.10
CA MET A 593 9.57 -22.13 17.17
C MET A 593 9.77 -20.71 16.63
N SER A 594 10.52 -20.55 15.53
CA SER A 594 10.81 -19.23 14.93
C SER A 594 9.57 -18.49 14.41
N VAL A 595 8.47 -19.19 14.19
CA VAL A 595 7.20 -18.61 13.74
C VAL A 595 6.10 -18.71 14.79
N ALA A 596 6.27 -19.53 15.81
CA ALA A 596 5.23 -19.86 16.80
C ALA A 596 4.68 -18.63 17.54
N PHE A 597 5.55 -17.68 17.88
CA PHE A 597 5.23 -16.50 18.67
C PHE A 597 5.39 -15.23 17.85
N PHE A 598 4.73 -14.15 18.27
CA PHE A 598 5.04 -12.81 17.78
C PHE A 598 6.48 -12.44 18.17
N SER A 599 7.14 -11.63 17.34
CA SER A 599 8.44 -11.06 17.69
C SER A 599 8.39 -10.37 19.05
N ALA A 600 7.34 -9.59 19.28
CA ALA A 600 7.00 -9.01 20.58
C ALA A 600 5.50 -8.66 20.62
N VAL A 601 4.98 -8.45 21.83
CA VAL A 601 3.67 -7.85 22.06
C VAL A 601 3.89 -6.50 22.73
N ASP A 602 3.28 -5.47 22.15
CA ASP A 602 3.35 -4.09 22.62
C ASP A 602 2.26 -3.81 23.66
N ILE A 603 2.65 -3.11 24.71
CA ILE A 603 1.81 -2.62 25.81
C ILE A 603 2.04 -1.11 25.92
N ASP A 604 1.02 -0.33 25.64
CA ASP A 604 1.17 1.13 25.51
C ASP A 604 -0.06 1.90 26.01
N HIS A 605 0.10 3.18 26.31
CA HIS A 605 -1.01 4.11 26.52
C HIS A 605 -1.51 4.72 25.22
N VAL A 606 -0.72 4.73 24.15
CA VAL A 606 -1.10 5.31 22.85
C VAL A 606 -1.07 4.28 21.74
N LEU A 607 -1.90 4.47 20.72
CA LEU A 607 -1.83 3.63 19.53
C LEU A 607 -0.67 4.08 18.64
N ARG A 608 0.37 3.26 18.54
CA ARG A 608 1.46 3.42 17.58
C ARG A 608 1.96 2.06 17.10
N LYS A 609 2.80 2.09 16.05
CA LYS A 609 3.35 0.86 15.47
C LYS A 609 4.36 0.21 16.42
N GLU A 610 5.36 0.98 16.85
CA GLU A 610 6.40 0.55 17.78
C GLU A 610 6.22 1.34 19.08
N ALA A 611 6.29 0.65 20.21
CA ALA A 611 6.04 1.24 21.53
C ALA A 611 7.07 2.30 21.95
N ASP A 612 8.25 2.35 21.32
CA ASP A 612 9.30 3.36 21.59
C ASP A 612 9.24 4.56 20.61
N SER A 613 8.25 4.58 19.73
CA SER A 613 8.20 5.61 18.69
C SER A 613 7.73 6.94 19.26
N SER A 614 8.62 7.93 19.30
CA SER A 614 8.31 9.30 19.78
C SER A 614 7.06 9.97 19.16
N CYS A 615 6.62 9.53 17.97
CA CYS A 615 5.47 10.07 17.23
C CYS A 615 5.45 11.60 17.03
N ARG A 616 6.58 12.28 17.24
CA ARG A 616 6.72 13.73 17.03
C ARG A 616 6.66 14.07 15.54
N THR A 617 5.88 15.08 15.19
CA THR A 617 5.69 15.57 13.83
C THR A 617 5.65 17.10 13.79
N ILE A 618 5.51 17.66 12.60
CA ILE A 618 5.43 19.10 12.38
C ILE A 618 4.22 19.74 13.11
N SER A 619 3.13 18.99 13.25
CA SER A 619 1.88 19.47 13.87
C SER A 619 1.71 19.02 15.31
N TYR A 620 2.58 18.15 15.82
CA TYR A 620 2.50 17.57 17.15
C TYR A 620 3.90 17.33 17.71
N ASP A 621 4.32 18.19 18.64
CA ASP A 621 5.65 18.15 19.28
C ASP A 621 5.53 17.87 20.78
N THR A 622 4.67 16.92 21.13
CA THR A 622 4.53 16.44 22.50
C THR A 622 5.32 15.15 22.64
N GLU A 623 6.14 15.07 23.68
CA GLU A 623 6.82 13.84 24.06
C GLU A 623 5.81 12.85 24.64
N ILE A 624 5.81 11.63 24.09
CA ILE A 624 5.00 10.53 24.59
C ILE A 624 5.95 9.54 25.23
N GLU A 625 5.66 9.15 26.46
CA GLU A 625 6.43 8.14 27.20
C GLU A 625 6.47 6.82 26.41
N ASP A 626 7.59 6.13 26.45
CA ASP A 626 7.74 4.85 25.75
C ASP A 626 6.89 3.77 26.41
N GLY A 627 6.26 2.94 25.59
CA GLY A 627 5.57 1.73 26.03
C GLY A 627 6.55 0.56 26.20
N GLU A 628 6.00 -0.60 26.53
CA GLU A 628 6.75 -1.85 26.66
C GLU A 628 6.53 -2.71 25.42
N SER A 629 7.59 -3.33 24.90
CA SER A 629 7.50 -4.35 23.85
C SER A 629 8.17 -5.61 24.36
N LEU A 630 7.37 -6.67 24.56
CA LEU A 630 7.81 -7.86 25.31
C LEU A 630 7.76 -9.12 24.46
N THR A 631 8.88 -9.84 24.44
CA THR A 631 8.98 -11.18 23.86
C THR A 631 8.26 -12.21 24.75
N ILE A 632 7.98 -13.40 24.20
CA ILE A 632 7.43 -14.50 25.00
C ILE A 632 8.32 -14.84 26.20
N HIS A 633 9.64 -14.81 26.05
CA HIS A 633 10.57 -15.12 27.14
C HIS A 633 10.60 -14.06 28.24
N GLU A 634 10.39 -12.79 27.90
CA GLU A 634 10.27 -11.72 28.87
C GLU A 634 8.93 -11.80 29.59
N LEU A 635 7.83 -11.99 28.86
CA LEU A 635 6.50 -12.17 29.44
C LEU A 635 6.45 -13.29 30.48
N LEU A 636 7.12 -14.42 30.21
CA LEU A 636 7.18 -15.54 31.16
C LEU A 636 7.96 -15.25 32.44
N LYS A 637 8.80 -14.19 32.48
CA LYS A 637 9.49 -13.75 33.71
C LYS A 637 8.59 -12.93 34.62
N HIS A 638 7.54 -12.31 34.07
CA HIS A 638 6.54 -11.64 34.90
C HIS A 638 5.75 -12.72 35.66
N LYS A 639 5.41 -12.46 36.94
CA LYS A 639 4.60 -13.37 37.78
C LYS A 639 3.13 -13.48 37.32
N SER A 640 2.85 -13.14 36.07
CA SER A 640 1.52 -13.05 35.48
C SER A 640 1.14 -14.40 34.91
N SER A 641 0.51 -15.25 35.74
CA SER A 641 -0.06 -16.50 35.25
C SER A 641 -1.44 -16.26 34.62
N LEU A 642 -1.79 -17.06 33.62
CA LEU A 642 -3.17 -17.19 33.15
C LEU A 642 -3.95 -18.06 34.14
N ILE A 643 -3.97 -17.68 35.42
CA ILE A 643 -4.81 -18.32 36.43
C ILE A 643 -5.96 -17.35 36.72
N PRO A 644 -7.22 -17.81 36.75
CA PRO A 644 -8.34 -16.97 37.18
C PRO A 644 -8.13 -16.50 38.64
N PRO A 645 -8.50 -15.26 38.99
CA PRO A 645 -8.35 -14.75 40.36
C PRO A 645 -8.97 -15.64 41.45
N ASP A 646 -10.05 -16.36 41.10
CA ASP A 646 -10.81 -17.24 42.02
C ASP A 646 -10.11 -18.57 42.34
N GLU A 647 -9.03 -18.94 41.65
CA GLU A 647 -8.29 -20.19 41.91
C GLU A 647 -7.08 -20.02 42.83
N ASN A 648 -6.76 -18.78 43.23
CA ASN A 648 -5.67 -18.49 44.20
C ASN A 648 -5.98 -18.97 45.63
N ASP A 649 -7.19 -19.46 45.90
CA ASP A 649 -7.62 -19.94 47.24
C ASP A 649 -7.45 -21.46 47.42
N ARG A 650 -6.91 -22.18 46.43
CA ARG A 650 -6.47 -23.57 46.62
C ARG A 650 -4.99 -23.60 47.01
N ASN A 651 -4.72 -23.21 48.26
CA ASN A 651 -3.56 -23.72 48.98
C ASN A 651 -3.70 -25.24 49.06
N ASN A 652 -2.96 -25.96 48.23
CA ASN A 652 -2.23 -27.17 48.60
C ASN A 652 -1.25 -27.48 47.47
N GLY A 653 0.01 -27.73 47.85
CA GLY A 653 1.00 -28.22 46.91
C GLY A 653 0.56 -29.58 46.44
N ASP A 654 0.16 -29.70 45.18
CA ASP A 654 -0.09 -30.97 44.55
C ASP A 654 0.59 -31.02 43.17
N ASP A 655 1.22 -32.16 43.01
CA ASP A 655 2.01 -32.68 41.91
C ASP A 655 1.33 -32.43 40.53
N TYR A 656 2.08 -31.95 39.54
CA TYR A 656 1.60 -31.82 38.15
C TYR A 656 1.38 -33.18 37.45
N SER A 657 1.30 -34.28 38.21
CA SER A 657 1.12 -35.65 37.74
C SER A 657 -0.34 -36.11 37.67
N GLU A 658 -1.29 -35.35 38.24
CA GLU A 658 -2.72 -35.68 38.23
C GLU A 658 -3.58 -34.64 37.50
N PHE A 659 -3.28 -34.39 36.22
CA PHE A 659 -4.39 -34.08 35.30
C PHE A 659 -5.15 -35.39 35.10
N HIS A 660 -6.14 -35.61 35.96
CA HIS A 660 -7.11 -36.67 35.81
C HIS A 660 -7.58 -36.73 34.36
N ASN A 661 -7.36 -37.92 33.80
CA ASN A 661 -8.18 -38.64 32.83
C ASN A 661 -9.69 -38.43 32.98
N ASP A 662 -10.19 -37.19 32.93
CA ASP A 662 -11.45 -36.92 32.27
C ASP A 662 -11.16 -37.13 30.78
N LYS A 663 -11.13 -38.42 30.40
CA LYS A 663 -11.45 -38.83 29.05
C LYS A 663 -12.88 -38.39 28.81
N VAL A 664 -13.07 -37.09 28.56
CA VAL A 664 -14.12 -36.68 27.64
C VAL A 664 -13.73 -37.41 26.37
N ASN A 665 -14.43 -38.51 26.14
CA ASN A 665 -14.25 -39.40 25.01
C ASN A 665 -14.79 -38.66 23.80
N TYR A 666 -14.12 -37.56 23.45
CA TYR A 666 -14.31 -36.91 22.19
C TYR A 666 -13.83 -37.92 21.15
N ASN A 667 -14.77 -38.42 20.36
CA ASN A 667 -14.42 -39.19 19.19
C ASN A 667 -13.43 -38.33 18.39
N GLU A 668 -12.19 -38.78 18.17
CA GLU A 668 -11.18 -38.02 17.40
C GLU A 668 -11.72 -37.66 16.00
N ASN A 669 -12.68 -38.45 15.50
CA ASN A 669 -13.42 -38.22 14.26
C ASN A 669 -14.55 -37.17 14.37
N GLU A 670 -15.02 -36.81 15.57
CA GLU A 670 -16.02 -35.76 15.81
C GLU A 670 -15.39 -34.40 16.17
N LEU A 671 -14.18 -34.39 16.73
CA LEU A 671 -13.51 -33.14 17.14
C LEU A 671 -12.96 -32.33 15.95
N LEU A 672 -12.62 -33.03 14.85
CA LEU A 672 -12.07 -32.45 13.63
C LEU A 672 -13.14 -32.41 12.53
N LEU A 673 -14.05 -31.44 12.66
CA LEU A 673 -15.12 -31.19 11.67
C LEU A 673 -14.58 -30.81 10.28
N LEU A 674 -13.31 -30.43 10.20
CA LEU A 674 -12.56 -30.11 9.00
C LEU A 674 -11.39 -31.10 8.83
N ASN A 675 -11.40 -31.83 7.71
CA ASN A 675 -10.27 -32.68 7.36
C ASN A 675 -9.09 -31.82 6.86
N PRO A 676 -7.86 -32.09 7.35
CA PRO A 676 -6.65 -31.53 6.78
C PRO A 676 -6.58 -31.73 5.27
N CYS A 677 -5.97 -30.76 4.57
CA CYS A 677 -5.50 -31.00 3.22
C CYS A 677 -4.56 -32.21 3.24
N LYS A 678 -4.85 -33.21 2.41
CA LYS A 678 -3.92 -34.34 2.23
C LYS A 678 -2.69 -33.81 1.47
N ALA A 679 -1.49 -34.14 1.95
CA ALA A 679 -0.26 -33.89 1.22
C ALA A 679 -0.34 -34.50 -0.20
N ALA A 680 0.38 -33.90 -1.15
CA ALA A 680 0.45 -34.41 -2.51
C ALA A 680 1.02 -35.83 -2.48
N LYS A 681 0.17 -36.83 -2.72
CA LYS A 681 0.57 -38.24 -2.75
C LYS A 681 1.41 -38.59 -3.99
N ASP A 682 1.42 -37.69 -4.96
CA ASP A 682 2.07 -37.86 -6.24
C ASP A 682 3.53 -37.40 -6.18
N LYS A 683 4.41 -38.29 -5.71
CA LYS A 683 5.86 -38.07 -5.68
C LYS A 683 6.42 -37.72 -7.06
N GLU A 684 5.79 -38.21 -8.12
CA GLU A 684 6.20 -37.94 -9.48
C GLU A 684 5.91 -36.49 -9.86
N TYR A 685 4.70 -36.01 -9.59
CA TYR A 685 4.33 -34.61 -9.81
C TYR A 685 5.24 -33.66 -9.03
N LEU A 686 5.62 -33.99 -7.79
CA LEU A 686 6.60 -33.21 -7.03
C LEU A 686 7.98 -33.20 -7.69
N THR A 687 8.45 -34.35 -8.18
CA THR A 687 9.74 -34.45 -8.86
C THR A 687 9.76 -33.59 -10.12
N ILE A 688 8.67 -33.62 -10.90
CA ILE A 688 8.55 -32.88 -12.16
C ILE A 688 8.62 -31.37 -11.94
N GLN A 689 7.97 -30.86 -10.88
CA GLN A 689 8.00 -29.42 -10.55
C GLN A 689 9.42 -28.92 -10.24
N GLY A 690 10.30 -29.79 -9.72
CA GLY A 690 11.68 -29.47 -9.38
C GLY A 690 12.67 -29.53 -10.55
N LEU A 691 12.27 -30.05 -11.72
CA LEU A 691 13.14 -30.17 -12.89
C LEU A 691 13.48 -28.81 -13.49
N SER A 692 14.62 -28.71 -14.16
CA SER A 692 15.14 -27.44 -14.69
C SER A 692 14.88 -27.24 -16.19
N SER A 693 14.70 -28.35 -16.93
CA SER A 693 14.54 -28.34 -18.38
C SER A 693 13.19 -28.93 -18.82
N GLU A 694 12.62 -28.37 -19.90
CA GLU A 694 11.36 -28.88 -20.48
C GLU A 694 11.52 -30.31 -21.00
N GLU A 695 12.70 -30.64 -21.52
CA GLU A 695 13.01 -31.98 -22.03
C GLU A 695 13.00 -33.03 -20.92
N GLU A 696 13.55 -32.73 -19.74
CA GLU A 696 13.45 -33.62 -18.57
C GLU A 696 11.99 -33.84 -18.15
N VAL A 697 11.19 -32.76 -18.15
CA VAL A 697 9.76 -32.81 -17.83
C VAL A 697 9.01 -33.69 -18.84
N GLU A 698 9.19 -33.44 -20.15
CA GLU A 698 8.57 -34.25 -21.21
C GLU A 698 9.01 -35.72 -21.13
N ASN A 699 10.28 -35.99 -20.84
CA ASN A 699 10.82 -37.33 -20.73
C ASN A 699 10.24 -38.09 -19.52
N LEU A 700 10.06 -37.44 -18.37
CA LEU A 700 9.48 -38.11 -17.20
C LEU A 700 7.98 -38.38 -17.40
N ILE A 701 7.24 -37.38 -17.89
CA ILE A 701 5.79 -37.51 -18.19
C ILE A 701 5.56 -38.59 -19.26
N SER A 702 6.41 -38.64 -20.30
CA SER A 702 6.26 -39.62 -21.37
C SER A 702 6.56 -41.06 -20.97
N LYS A 703 7.45 -41.27 -19.98
CA LYS A 703 7.75 -42.59 -19.42
C LYS A 703 6.59 -43.15 -18.60
N ASN A 704 6.03 -42.34 -17.70
CA ASN A 704 5.06 -42.82 -16.71
C ASN A 704 3.61 -42.64 -17.16
N HIS A 705 3.35 -41.64 -18.01
CA HIS A 705 2.03 -41.38 -18.58
C HIS A 705 2.08 -41.36 -20.12
N PRO A 706 2.29 -42.52 -20.78
CA PRO A 706 2.41 -42.60 -22.23
C PRO A 706 1.14 -42.17 -22.99
N ARG A 707 -0.02 -42.06 -22.33
CA ARG A 707 -1.24 -41.48 -22.91
C ARG A 707 -1.21 -39.94 -22.96
N ILE A 708 -0.45 -39.29 -22.08
CA ILE A 708 -0.24 -37.83 -22.02
C ILE A 708 0.77 -37.40 -23.09
N SER A 709 1.75 -38.24 -23.41
CA SER A 709 2.78 -37.99 -24.44
C SER A 709 2.40 -38.44 -25.87
N ARG A 710 1.29 -39.17 -26.05
CA ARG A 710 0.95 -39.85 -27.32
C ARG A 710 0.44 -38.97 -28.47
N PHE A 711 0.50 -37.64 -28.34
CA PHE A 711 0.29 -36.71 -29.46
C PHE A 711 1.60 -36.09 -29.98
N LYS A 712 2.69 -36.88 -30.06
CA LYS A 712 3.74 -36.60 -31.05
C LYS A 712 3.22 -37.07 -32.41
N LEU A 713 2.71 -36.11 -33.19
CA LEU A 713 2.35 -36.27 -34.61
C LEU A 713 3.43 -37.06 -35.35
N LYS A 714 3.06 -38.23 -35.88
CA LYS A 714 3.55 -38.64 -37.19
C LYS A 714 3.22 -37.48 -38.14
N ASN A 715 4.26 -36.95 -38.78
CA ASN A 715 4.28 -35.97 -39.88
C ASN A 715 4.57 -34.52 -39.44
N GLY A 716 5.82 -34.14 -39.68
CA GLY A 716 6.32 -32.78 -39.56
C GLY A 716 5.64 -31.83 -40.54
N ARG A 717 4.75 -30.99 -40.01
CA ARG A 717 4.43 -29.68 -40.57
C ARG A 717 4.40 -28.65 -39.45
N GLN A 718 5.28 -27.67 -39.56
CA GLN A 718 5.23 -26.42 -38.79
C GLN A 718 3.86 -25.78 -38.96
N PHE A 719 3.20 -25.43 -37.86
CA PHE A 719 2.10 -24.47 -37.87
C PHE A 719 2.51 -23.20 -37.15
N ASN A 720 2.33 -22.08 -37.85
CA ASN A 720 2.63 -20.72 -37.45
C ASN A 720 1.68 -20.25 -36.32
N LEU A 721 2.26 -19.60 -35.30
CA LEU A 721 1.56 -18.89 -34.23
C LEU A 721 0.85 -17.63 -34.75
N ARG A 722 -0.38 -17.79 -35.26
CA ARG A 722 -1.35 -16.69 -35.43
C ARG A 722 -2.77 -17.24 -35.35
N THR A 723 -3.23 -17.64 -34.16
CA THR A 723 -4.64 -17.59 -33.70
C THR A 723 -4.77 -18.38 -32.39
N LEU A 724 -4.69 -17.68 -31.27
CA LEU A 724 -5.42 -17.92 -30.02
C LEU A 724 -5.21 -16.74 -29.07
#